data_AF-A0A964EV42-F1
#
_entry.id   AF-A0A964EV42-F1
#
_cell.length_a   1.000
_cell.length_b   1.000
_cell.length_c   1.000
_cell.angle_alpha   90.00
_cell.angle_beta   90.00
_cell.angle_gamma   90.00
#
_symmetry.space_group_name_H-M   'P 1'
#
loop_
_entity.id
_entity.type
_entity.pdbx_description
1 polymer ?
#
loop_
_entity_poly.entity_id
_entity_poly.type
_entity_poly.pdbx_seq_one_letter_code
_entity_poly.pdbx_strand_id
1 'polypeptide(L)'
;MNARSALPLLLLTLPSLSRAEIVVAVETGSSSSSAADLAAQLNDDTYFDFTATVVSAGDIDSAAELANYDVVILGDSGYGDYDWDTTLTGALNTWVSSGQGGVIGTSWLDYFLQSGSLADSMDTLLPTDINNGRSGYCSSGATLTVTTAHDVTDGITSFTVPGSYVEASAYGSDATNGQVLATVSGSCSDGGVNVVVVGELGSGRIAYLGPLYFGNTSSYNNTGLRSGDADRLLEQTVNWVGCNSSTDSDGDGVGDACDNCPSIANASQADADDDGDGDDCDVCTDVDGDGYGDTSYSATTCTADCDDTDASVNPGAVEVWYDGVDADCDGAGDYDADGDSYDSDAYSGTDCDDTDASVNPGAVEVWYDGVDADCDGGGDYDADGDSYDSDGYGGTDCDDTSASVNPSASEVWYDGVDADCDGAGDYDADGDGFDHDGYGGTDCDDTNGSVNPSASEVWYDGVDADCDGAGDYDADGDGHDSDAYGGDDCDDANASVYTGAPELADGLDNDCDGHDETHDADGDGLDVLGEAAAGTDPNNPDTDGDGLTDGEEVNDYGTDPLLEDTDGGGTADGLEVLADGTDPLDPSDDIDDDTDTDGDGLTDRDELVLGTDRLDEDTDDDGLTDGEEVNDHGTDPLLEDTDGGGLPDGEEVELGRDPLDPSDDVGDSGLVDDTGGGGADKGCGCGTSGGSGAWLALALLAALRRRRR
;
A
#
# COMPACT_ATOMS: atom_id res chain seq x y z
N MET A 1 -11.83 -8.31 -19.45
CA MET A 1 -12.18 -9.30 -20.51
C MET A 1 -13.07 -10.37 -19.90
N ASN A 2 -14.39 -10.28 -20.04
CA ASN A 2 -15.33 -11.39 -19.88
C ASN A 2 -16.68 -10.95 -20.46
N ALA A 3 -16.88 -11.18 -21.77
CA ALA A 3 -18.17 -11.00 -22.40
C ALA A 3 -19.03 -12.25 -22.11
N ARG A 4 -19.96 -12.15 -21.16
CA ARG A 4 -21.05 -13.11 -21.05
C ARG A 4 -22.12 -12.75 -22.08
N SER A 5 -22.40 -13.71 -22.93
CA SER A 5 -23.38 -13.65 -23.99
C SER A 5 -24.79 -13.51 -23.40
N ALA A 6 -25.40 -12.34 -23.50
CA ALA A 6 -26.84 -12.17 -23.32
C ALA A 6 -27.55 -12.93 -24.45
N LEU A 7 -28.36 -13.94 -24.11
CA LEU A 7 -29.35 -14.48 -25.04
C LEU A 7 -30.53 -13.51 -25.08
N PRO A 8 -31.14 -13.25 -26.26
CA PRO A 8 -32.36 -12.46 -26.31
C PRO A 8 -33.48 -13.27 -25.66
N LEU A 9 -34.09 -12.69 -24.63
CA LEU A 9 -35.33 -13.15 -24.03
C LEU A 9 -36.38 -13.15 -25.14
N LEU A 10 -36.81 -14.34 -25.54
CA LEU A 10 -37.88 -14.51 -26.49
C LEU A 10 -39.17 -14.16 -25.74
N LEU A 11 -39.63 -12.91 -25.86
CA LEU A 11 -40.96 -12.49 -25.43
C LEU A 11 -41.96 -13.45 -26.09
N LEU A 12 -42.45 -14.41 -25.31
CA LEU A 12 -43.67 -15.12 -25.66
C LEU A 12 -44.78 -14.11 -25.45
N THR A 13 -45.19 -13.45 -26.54
CA THR A 13 -46.51 -12.83 -26.59
C THR A 13 -47.51 -13.97 -26.41
N LEU A 14 -47.94 -14.19 -25.17
CA LEU A 14 -49.18 -14.92 -24.94
C LEU A 14 -50.27 -14.11 -25.63
N PRO A 15 -51.23 -14.75 -26.31
CA PRO A 15 -52.35 -14.02 -26.86
C PRO A 15 -53.06 -13.36 -25.67
N SER A 16 -53.14 -12.02 -25.66
CA SER A 16 -54.08 -11.33 -24.80
C SER A 16 -55.43 -12.01 -24.98
N LEU A 17 -56.15 -12.23 -23.89
CA LEU A 17 -57.50 -12.76 -23.93
C LEU A 17 -58.40 -11.63 -24.43
N SER A 18 -58.21 -11.24 -25.69
CA SER A 18 -58.92 -10.13 -26.32
C SER A 18 -60.41 -10.30 -26.07
N ARG A 19 -60.99 -9.28 -25.42
CA ARG A 19 -62.42 -9.10 -25.18
C ARG A 19 -63.23 -9.59 -26.39
N ALA A 20 -64.27 -10.39 -26.17
CA ALA A 20 -65.03 -10.95 -27.29
C ALA A 20 -65.76 -9.84 -28.07
N GLU A 21 -65.48 -9.73 -29.36
CA GLU A 21 -66.05 -8.72 -30.27
C GLU A 21 -67.59 -8.68 -30.26
N ILE A 22 -68.19 -7.48 -30.12
CA ILE A 22 -69.65 -7.30 -30.22
C ILE A 22 -70.06 -7.23 -31.70
N VAL A 23 -70.97 -8.12 -32.10
CA VAL A 23 -71.45 -8.22 -33.49
C VAL A 23 -72.77 -7.49 -33.67
N VAL A 24 -72.77 -6.46 -34.53
CA VAL A 24 -73.89 -5.53 -34.73
C VAL A 24 -74.54 -5.76 -36.09
N ALA A 25 -75.86 -5.91 -36.11
CA ALA A 25 -76.68 -5.85 -37.30
C ALA A 25 -77.28 -4.43 -37.46
N VAL A 26 -76.92 -3.73 -38.53
CA VAL A 26 -77.50 -2.43 -38.89
C VAL A 26 -78.55 -2.64 -39.97
N GLU A 27 -79.82 -2.52 -39.62
CA GLU A 27 -80.94 -2.74 -40.54
C GLU A 27 -81.02 -1.61 -41.57
N THR A 28 -81.21 -1.95 -42.84
CA THR A 28 -81.17 -1.01 -43.97
C THR A 28 -82.30 0.02 -44.00
N GLY A 29 -83.48 -0.31 -43.48
CA GLY A 29 -84.70 0.47 -43.64
C GLY A 29 -84.93 0.87 -45.10
N SER A 30 -85.30 2.14 -45.31
CA SER A 30 -85.54 2.70 -46.65
C SER A 30 -84.27 3.22 -47.38
N SER A 31 -83.09 3.14 -46.76
CA SER A 31 -81.82 3.68 -47.29
C SER A 31 -80.59 2.87 -46.89
N SER A 32 -80.23 1.89 -47.74
CA SER A 32 -78.99 1.11 -47.59
C SER A 32 -77.69 1.93 -47.47
N SER A 33 -77.63 3.14 -48.04
CA SER A 33 -76.46 4.01 -47.92
C SER A 33 -76.31 4.63 -46.53
N SER A 34 -77.42 4.94 -45.84
CA SER A 34 -77.38 5.48 -44.48
C SER A 34 -76.90 4.40 -43.50
N ALA A 35 -77.40 3.17 -43.65
CA ALA A 35 -76.99 2.03 -42.84
C ALA A 35 -75.51 1.65 -43.05
N ALA A 36 -75.01 1.70 -44.29
CA ALA A 36 -73.61 1.45 -44.58
C ALA A 36 -72.67 2.48 -43.95
N ASP A 37 -73.07 3.75 -43.93
CA ASP A 37 -72.31 4.82 -43.28
C ASP A 37 -72.24 4.60 -41.75
N LEU A 38 -73.33 4.17 -41.13
CA LEU A 38 -73.39 3.89 -39.69
C LEU A 38 -72.59 2.62 -39.32
N ALA A 39 -72.71 1.55 -40.12
CA ALA A 39 -71.90 0.36 -39.92
C ALA A 39 -70.41 0.67 -40.09
N ALA A 40 -70.02 1.50 -41.06
CA ALA A 40 -68.64 1.91 -41.24
C ALA A 40 -68.12 2.75 -40.05
N GLN A 41 -68.98 3.60 -39.46
CA GLN A 41 -68.64 4.36 -38.25
C GLN A 41 -68.35 3.44 -37.07
N LEU A 42 -69.22 2.46 -36.80
CA LEU A 42 -69.02 1.51 -35.71
C LEU A 42 -67.77 0.62 -35.90
N ASN A 43 -67.45 0.24 -37.14
CA ASN A 43 -66.25 -0.55 -37.44
C ASN A 43 -64.94 0.27 -37.44
N ASP A 44 -65.02 1.59 -37.35
CA ASP A 44 -63.87 2.51 -37.33
C ASP A 44 -63.69 3.11 -35.93
N ASP A 45 -63.95 2.31 -34.91
CA ASP A 45 -63.77 2.71 -33.52
C ASP A 45 -62.41 2.23 -32.96
N THR A 46 -61.89 3.01 -32.03
CA THR A 46 -60.62 2.77 -31.33
C THR A 46 -60.82 2.30 -29.89
N TYR A 47 -62.03 2.45 -29.34
CA TYR A 47 -62.31 2.22 -27.92
C TYR A 47 -63.11 0.93 -27.67
N PHE A 48 -63.98 0.55 -28.59
CA PHE A 48 -64.76 -0.67 -28.56
C PHE A 48 -64.51 -1.53 -29.80
N ASP A 49 -64.45 -2.84 -29.60
CA ASP A 49 -64.30 -3.80 -30.69
C ASP A 49 -65.68 -4.23 -31.22
N PHE A 50 -66.05 -3.72 -32.39
CA PHE A 50 -67.33 -3.97 -33.05
C PHE A 50 -67.14 -4.55 -34.45
N THR A 51 -67.92 -5.58 -34.79
CA THR A 51 -68.21 -5.94 -36.20
C THR A 51 -69.64 -5.56 -36.53
N ALA A 52 -69.81 -4.43 -37.21
CA ALA A 52 -71.10 -3.96 -37.71
C ALA A 52 -71.32 -4.35 -39.18
N THR A 53 -72.44 -5.03 -39.45
CA THR A 53 -72.83 -5.46 -40.80
C THR A 53 -74.20 -4.92 -41.18
N VAL A 54 -74.34 -4.52 -42.45
CA VAL A 54 -75.62 -4.05 -42.98
C VAL A 54 -76.49 -5.24 -43.37
N VAL A 55 -77.71 -5.30 -42.85
CA VAL A 55 -78.66 -6.41 -43.04
C VAL A 55 -80.02 -5.89 -43.51
N SER A 56 -80.79 -6.74 -44.19
CA SER A 56 -82.20 -6.47 -44.47
C SER A 56 -83.10 -7.07 -43.39
N ALA A 57 -84.34 -6.60 -43.28
CA ALA A 57 -85.35 -7.16 -42.37
C ALA A 57 -85.49 -8.70 -42.47
N GLY A 58 -85.35 -9.28 -43.65
CA GLY A 58 -85.43 -10.74 -43.86
C GLY A 58 -84.17 -11.52 -43.46
N ASP A 59 -83.06 -10.83 -43.15
CA ASP A 59 -81.84 -11.46 -42.65
C ASP A 59 -81.80 -11.51 -41.11
N ILE A 60 -82.86 -11.03 -40.44
CA ILE A 60 -82.98 -10.95 -38.97
C ILE A 60 -84.40 -11.33 -38.50
N ASP A 61 -85.17 -12.08 -39.30
CA ASP A 61 -86.57 -12.42 -39.03
C ASP A 61 -86.78 -13.77 -38.31
N SER A 62 -85.69 -14.45 -37.94
CA SER A 62 -85.72 -15.71 -37.21
C SER A 62 -84.65 -15.80 -36.10
N ALA A 63 -84.91 -16.66 -35.12
CA ALA A 63 -83.96 -16.90 -34.02
C ALA A 63 -82.60 -17.46 -34.48
N ALA A 64 -82.55 -18.16 -35.62
CA ALA A 64 -81.30 -18.72 -36.14
C ALA A 64 -80.41 -17.65 -36.80
N GLU A 65 -81.03 -16.64 -37.40
CA GLU A 65 -80.33 -15.50 -37.97
C GLU A 65 -79.86 -14.53 -36.88
N LEU A 66 -80.74 -14.22 -35.94
CA LEU A 66 -80.44 -13.34 -34.81
C LEU A 66 -79.35 -13.89 -33.87
N ALA A 67 -79.14 -15.22 -33.84
CA ALA A 67 -78.07 -15.84 -33.06
C ALA A 67 -76.64 -15.50 -33.53
N ASN A 68 -76.49 -14.80 -34.66
CA ASN A 68 -75.18 -14.34 -35.15
C ASN A 68 -74.86 -12.89 -34.76
N TYR A 69 -75.73 -12.26 -33.98
CA TYR A 69 -75.63 -10.85 -33.60
C TYR A 69 -75.85 -10.70 -32.11
N ASP A 70 -75.31 -9.64 -31.53
CA ASP A 70 -75.53 -9.22 -30.14
C ASP A 70 -76.46 -8.00 -30.09
N VAL A 71 -76.36 -7.13 -31.09
CA VAL A 71 -77.14 -5.89 -31.18
C VAL A 71 -77.77 -5.74 -32.56
N VAL A 72 -79.05 -5.37 -32.60
CA VAL A 72 -79.74 -4.93 -33.82
C VAL A 72 -80.06 -3.44 -33.71
N ILE A 73 -79.55 -2.63 -34.64
CA ILE A 73 -79.87 -1.21 -34.77
C ILE A 73 -80.95 -1.03 -35.83
N LEU A 74 -82.06 -0.39 -35.43
CA LEU A 74 -83.21 -0.10 -36.27
C LEU A 74 -83.30 1.42 -36.54
N GLY A 75 -83.56 1.81 -37.79
CA GLY A 75 -83.72 3.21 -38.18
C GLY A 75 -84.14 3.40 -39.64
N ASP A 76 -84.47 4.64 -40.03
CA ASP A 76 -84.73 5.06 -41.43
C ASP A 76 -85.85 4.31 -42.17
N SER A 77 -86.87 3.79 -41.46
CA SER A 77 -88.03 3.12 -42.06
C SER A 77 -89.10 4.14 -42.50
N GLY A 78 -89.10 4.48 -43.79
CA GLY A 78 -90.04 5.45 -44.37
C GLY A 78 -91.48 4.94 -44.58
N TYR A 79 -92.40 5.86 -44.89
CA TYR A 79 -93.79 5.56 -45.24
C TYR A 79 -93.91 4.53 -46.39
N GLY A 80 -94.43 3.34 -46.10
CA GLY A 80 -94.70 2.30 -47.11
C GLY A 80 -93.57 1.29 -47.32
N ASP A 81 -92.65 1.18 -46.37
CA ASP A 81 -91.74 0.03 -46.28
C ASP A 81 -92.54 -1.26 -45.97
N TYR A 82 -92.41 -2.26 -46.83
CA TYR A 82 -93.16 -3.53 -46.73
C TYR A 82 -92.32 -4.64 -46.12
N ASP A 83 -91.07 -4.37 -45.77
CA ASP A 83 -90.12 -5.37 -45.31
C ASP A 83 -90.27 -5.62 -43.79
N TRP A 84 -90.85 -4.68 -43.03
CA TRP A 84 -91.19 -4.89 -41.63
C TRP A 84 -92.58 -5.53 -41.47
N ASP A 85 -92.61 -6.71 -40.86
CA ASP A 85 -93.83 -7.44 -40.56
C ASP A 85 -93.83 -7.99 -39.12
N THR A 86 -94.93 -8.67 -38.75
CA THR A 86 -95.06 -9.28 -37.41
C THR A 86 -94.12 -10.47 -37.19
N THR A 87 -93.49 -11.00 -38.25
CA THR A 87 -92.51 -12.09 -38.17
C THR A 87 -91.20 -11.54 -37.61
N LEU A 88 -90.67 -10.48 -38.23
CA LEU A 88 -89.49 -9.76 -37.75
C LEU A 88 -89.66 -9.30 -36.30
N THR A 89 -90.72 -8.54 -36.02
CA THR A 89 -90.91 -7.98 -34.67
C THR A 89 -91.15 -9.07 -33.64
N GLY A 90 -91.77 -10.20 -34.01
CA GLY A 90 -91.94 -11.36 -33.15
C GLY A 90 -90.62 -12.07 -32.83
N ALA A 91 -89.73 -12.20 -33.83
CA ALA A 91 -88.40 -12.77 -33.65
C ALA A 91 -87.53 -11.90 -32.74
N LEU A 92 -87.46 -10.59 -33.01
CA LEU A 92 -86.74 -9.62 -32.17
C LEU A 92 -87.28 -9.61 -30.74
N ASN A 93 -88.60 -9.59 -30.52
CA ASN A 93 -89.17 -9.60 -29.17
C ASN A 93 -88.76 -10.86 -28.39
N THR A 94 -88.77 -12.01 -29.05
CA THR A 94 -88.38 -13.28 -28.42
C THR A 94 -86.89 -13.28 -28.08
N TRP A 95 -86.05 -12.87 -29.03
CA TRP A 95 -84.60 -12.81 -28.91
C TRP A 95 -84.18 -11.87 -27.77
N VAL A 96 -84.64 -10.63 -27.78
CA VAL A 96 -84.36 -9.64 -26.72
C VAL A 96 -84.94 -10.09 -25.37
N SER A 97 -86.21 -10.53 -25.31
CA SER A 97 -86.81 -10.94 -24.02
C SER A 97 -86.13 -12.14 -23.35
N SER A 98 -85.41 -12.94 -24.14
CA SER A 98 -84.60 -14.06 -23.66
C SER A 98 -83.16 -13.68 -23.29
N GLY A 99 -82.75 -12.42 -23.49
CA GLY A 99 -81.38 -11.95 -23.22
C GLY A 99 -80.35 -12.48 -24.22
N GLN A 100 -80.80 -12.91 -25.41
CA GLN A 100 -79.88 -13.35 -26.47
C GLN A 100 -79.25 -12.19 -27.24
N GLY A 101 -79.70 -10.97 -26.98
CA GLY A 101 -79.13 -9.73 -27.48
C GLY A 101 -80.07 -8.56 -27.24
N GLY A 102 -79.84 -7.44 -27.92
CA GLY A 102 -80.56 -6.20 -27.67
C GLY A 102 -80.87 -5.38 -28.92
N VAL A 103 -81.74 -4.39 -28.74
CA VAL A 103 -82.24 -3.55 -29.83
C VAL A 103 -81.99 -2.08 -29.53
N ILE A 104 -81.46 -1.36 -30.51
CA ILE A 104 -81.32 0.09 -30.48
C ILE A 104 -82.23 0.68 -31.55
N GLY A 105 -83.26 1.39 -31.12
CA GLY A 105 -84.03 2.24 -32.01
C GLY A 105 -83.36 3.60 -32.18
N THR A 106 -83.32 4.09 -33.41
CA THR A 106 -82.90 5.47 -33.70
C THR A 106 -83.98 6.22 -34.47
N SER A 107 -83.79 7.52 -34.69
CA SER A 107 -84.77 8.42 -35.33
C SER A 107 -85.37 7.89 -36.67
N TRP A 108 -86.53 8.44 -37.07
CA TRP A 108 -87.50 8.05 -38.10
C TRP A 108 -88.33 6.81 -37.83
N LEU A 109 -88.02 6.08 -36.76
CA LEU A 109 -88.75 4.88 -36.37
C LEU A 109 -90.16 5.19 -35.80
N ASP A 110 -90.37 6.39 -35.23
CA ASP A 110 -91.65 6.81 -34.63
C ASP A 110 -92.65 7.45 -35.61
N TYR A 111 -92.20 7.88 -36.80
CA TYR A 111 -93.00 8.69 -37.72
C TYR A 111 -94.20 7.94 -38.35
N PHE A 112 -94.24 6.59 -38.29
CA PHE A 112 -95.17 5.80 -39.10
C PHE A 112 -95.99 4.71 -38.37
N LEU A 113 -95.70 4.39 -37.12
CA LEU A 113 -96.43 3.34 -36.38
C LEU A 113 -97.72 3.88 -35.73
N GLN A 114 -98.64 4.38 -36.57
CA GLN A 114 -99.80 5.16 -36.08
C GLN A 114 -101.01 4.30 -35.66
N SER A 115 -101.02 2.98 -35.89
CA SER A 115 -101.92 1.98 -35.28
C SER A 115 -101.83 0.60 -35.93
N GLY A 116 -102.04 -0.47 -35.15
CA GLY A 116 -102.16 -1.86 -35.63
C GLY A 116 -101.17 -2.81 -34.95
N SER A 117 -101.29 -4.12 -35.18
CA SER A 117 -100.49 -5.14 -34.48
C SER A 117 -98.97 -5.04 -34.69
N LEU A 118 -98.52 -4.44 -35.80
CA LEU A 118 -97.10 -4.18 -36.05
C LEU A 118 -96.58 -3.02 -35.17
N ALA A 119 -97.37 -1.95 -35.06
CA ALA A 119 -97.07 -0.80 -34.20
C ALA A 119 -97.03 -1.22 -32.72
N ASP A 120 -98.01 -2.00 -32.28
CA ASP A 120 -98.04 -2.57 -30.92
C ASP A 120 -96.83 -3.48 -30.64
N SER A 121 -96.33 -4.22 -31.64
CA SER A 121 -95.20 -5.16 -31.48
C SER A 121 -93.83 -4.49 -31.56
N MET A 122 -93.71 -3.33 -32.19
CA MET A 122 -92.47 -2.55 -32.22
C MET A 122 -92.37 -1.63 -31.00
N ASP A 123 -93.50 -1.13 -30.52
CA ASP A 123 -93.58 -0.34 -29.27
C ASP A 123 -93.04 -1.11 -28.06
N THR A 124 -93.17 -2.46 -28.04
CA THR A 124 -92.57 -3.28 -26.98
C THR A 124 -91.06 -3.42 -27.07
N LEU A 125 -90.45 -3.18 -28.23
CA LEU A 125 -89.01 -3.31 -28.48
C LEU A 125 -88.22 -2.04 -28.13
N LEU A 126 -88.90 -0.96 -27.76
CA LEU A 126 -88.28 0.32 -27.46
C LEU A 126 -88.64 0.79 -26.06
N PRO A 127 -87.74 1.51 -25.38
CA PRO A 127 -88.00 2.03 -24.05
C PRO A 127 -88.88 3.31 -24.05
N THR A 128 -89.56 3.60 -25.16
CA THR A 128 -90.37 4.81 -25.39
C THR A 128 -91.67 4.46 -26.09
N ASP A 129 -92.79 5.08 -25.71
CA ASP A 129 -94.07 4.93 -26.44
C ASP A 129 -94.02 5.66 -27.81
N ILE A 130 -94.19 4.86 -28.87
CA ILE A 130 -94.21 5.32 -30.27
C ILE A 130 -95.63 5.36 -30.86
N ASN A 131 -96.64 4.89 -30.13
CA ASN A 131 -98.04 4.75 -30.57
C ASN A 131 -98.89 6.02 -30.41
N ASN A 132 -98.36 7.09 -29.80
CA ASN A 132 -99.13 8.30 -29.43
C ASN A 132 -99.23 9.38 -30.55
N GLY A 133 -98.76 9.10 -31.77
CA GLY A 133 -99.10 9.86 -32.98
C GLY A 133 -98.65 11.34 -33.01
N ARG A 134 -97.62 11.73 -32.26
CA ARG A 134 -97.02 13.07 -32.29
C ARG A 134 -95.49 13.04 -32.20
N SER A 135 -94.83 13.42 -33.28
CA SER A 135 -93.39 13.70 -33.30
C SER A 135 -93.12 15.17 -32.93
N GLY A 136 -92.23 15.38 -31.96
CA GLY A 136 -91.65 16.69 -31.64
C GLY A 136 -90.39 16.92 -32.46
N TYR A 137 -90.13 18.16 -32.86
CA TYR A 137 -88.97 18.50 -33.70
C TYR A 137 -88.12 19.57 -33.03
N CYS A 138 -86.81 19.36 -33.04
CA CYS A 138 -85.83 20.40 -32.72
C CYS A 138 -85.13 20.89 -33.99
N SER A 139 -85.02 22.21 -34.15
CA SER A 139 -84.24 22.82 -35.25
C SER A 139 -82.74 22.76 -34.97
N SER A 140 -81.94 22.94 -36.02
CA SER A 140 -80.47 22.98 -35.97
C SER A 140 -79.94 23.87 -34.84
N GLY A 141 -78.96 23.36 -34.08
CA GLY A 141 -78.36 24.05 -32.94
C GLY A 141 -79.00 23.74 -31.59
N ALA A 142 -79.83 22.70 -31.51
CA ALA A 142 -80.32 22.18 -30.25
C ALA A 142 -79.19 21.48 -29.47
N THR A 143 -79.24 21.55 -28.14
CA THR A 143 -78.22 20.98 -27.27
C THR A 143 -78.78 19.78 -26.55
N LEU A 144 -78.16 18.62 -26.74
CA LEU A 144 -78.37 17.44 -25.92
C LEU A 144 -77.63 17.63 -24.61
N THR A 145 -78.31 17.44 -23.48
CA THR A 145 -77.75 17.54 -22.13
C THR A 145 -78.04 16.27 -21.37
N VAL A 146 -77.00 15.65 -20.83
CA VAL A 146 -77.11 14.49 -19.96
C VAL A 146 -77.80 14.90 -18.66
N THR A 147 -78.87 14.21 -18.32
CA THR A 147 -79.69 14.45 -17.13
C THR A 147 -79.49 13.39 -16.06
N THR A 148 -78.92 12.24 -16.42
CA THR A 148 -78.70 11.12 -15.50
C THR A 148 -77.43 10.39 -15.90
N ALA A 149 -76.51 10.21 -14.93
CA ALA A 149 -75.28 9.45 -15.13
C ALA A 149 -75.59 7.97 -15.30
N HIS A 150 -74.91 7.35 -16.25
CA HIS A 150 -75.09 5.98 -16.71
C HIS A 150 -73.94 5.66 -17.68
N ASP A 151 -73.55 4.39 -17.84
CA ASP A 151 -72.43 3.96 -18.70
C ASP A 151 -72.55 4.50 -20.14
N VAL A 152 -73.75 4.42 -20.72
CA VAL A 152 -74.16 5.04 -22.00
C VAL A 152 -73.86 6.54 -22.13
N THR A 153 -73.70 7.25 -21.02
CA THR A 153 -73.45 8.70 -20.99
C THR A 153 -72.12 9.06 -20.34
N ASP A 154 -71.25 8.08 -20.09
CA ASP A 154 -70.03 8.33 -19.34
C ASP A 154 -69.08 9.27 -20.10
N GLY A 155 -68.49 10.21 -19.35
CA GLY A 155 -67.72 11.34 -19.89
C GLY A 155 -68.54 12.34 -20.73
N ILE A 156 -69.83 12.11 -21.02
CA ILE A 156 -70.67 13.02 -21.83
C ILE A 156 -71.46 13.94 -20.90
N THR A 157 -71.31 15.25 -21.10
CA THR A 157 -72.09 16.25 -20.34
C THR A 157 -73.16 16.91 -21.21
N SER A 158 -72.77 17.42 -22.38
CA SER A 158 -73.67 17.97 -23.37
C SER A 158 -72.97 18.16 -24.70
N PHE A 159 -73.70 18.03 -25.80
CA PHE A 159 -73.19 18.40 -27.12
C PHE A 159 -74.26 19.04 -27.99
N THR A 160 -73.81 19.79 -29.00
CA THR A 160 -74.73 20.38 -29.98
C THR A 160 -75.08 19.33 -31.02
N VAL A 161 -76.38 19.07 -31.21
CA VAL A 161 -76.82 18.15 -32.26
C VAL A 161 -76.64 18.83 -33.63
N PRO A 162 -75.76 18.32 -34.50
CA PRO A 162 -75.50 18.89 -35.81
C PRO A 162 -76.60 18.48 -36.78
N GLY A 163 -77.24 19.45 -37.42
CA GLY A 163 -78.26 19.21 -38.45
C GLY A 163 -79.70 19.45 -37.99
N SER A 164 -80.59 19.49 -38.98
CA SER A 164 -82.03 19.66 -38.80
C SER A 164 -82.64 18.33 -38.36
N TYR A 165 -83.54 18.36 -37.37
CA TYR A 165 -84.40 17.27 -36.89
C TYR A 165 -83.76 16.32 -35.87
N VAL A 166 -83.86 16.66 -34.59
CA VAL A 166 -83.95 15.63 -33.54
C VAL A 166 -85.40 15.20 -33.50
N GLU A 167 -85.66 13.91 -33.70
CA GLU A 167 -86.99 13.35 -33.48
C GLU A 167 -87.07 12.78 -32.09
N ALA A 168 -88.07 13.27 -31.39
CA ALA A 168 -88.38 12.81 -30.07
C ALA A 168 -89.90 12.70 -29.99
N SER A 169 -90.38 11.56 -29.48
CA SER A 169 -91.79 11.41 -29.13
C SER A 169 -92.20 12.63 -28.31
N ALA A 170 -93.22 13.38 -28.74
CA ALA A 170 -93.55 14.73 -28.24
C ALA A 170 -93.98 14.77 -26.76
N TYR A 171 -93.81 13.68 -26.02
CA TYR A 171 -94.07 13.55 -24.60
C TYR A 171 -92.82 13.01 -23.91
N GLY A 172 -92.03 13.91 -23.34
CA GLY A 172 -90.92 13.59 -22.43
C GLY A 172 -91.35 12.94 -21.10
N SER A 173 -92.47 12.20 -21.08
CA SER A 173 -93.01 11.47 -19.94
C SER A 173 -93.38 10.01 -20.25
N ASP A 174 -93.06 9.50 -21.44
CA ASP A 174 -93.53 8.18 -21.90
C ASP A 174 -92.45 7.09 -21.94
N ALA A 175 -91.43 7.22 -21.10
CA ALA A 175 -90.60 6.09 -20.75
C ALA A 175 -91.46 5.15 -19.89
N THR A 176 -92.22 4.27 -20.54
CA THR A 176 -93.16 3.39 -19.84
C THR A 176 -92.41 2.34 -19.01
N ASN A 177 -91.23 1.92 -19.49
CA ASN A 177 -90.29 0.97 -18.87
C ASN A 177 -88.81 1.37 -19.07
N GLY A 178 -88.52 2.67 -19.23
CA GLY A 178 -87.19 3.16 -19.57
C GLY A 178 -86.65 4.24 -18.61
N GLN A 179 -85.34 4.35 -18.50
CA GLN A 179 -84.61 5.41 -17.83
C GLN A 179 -84.18 6.48 -18.85
N VAL A 180 -84.55 7.73 -18.58
CA VAL A 180 -84.16 8.87 -19.41
C VAL A 180 -82.75 9.31 -19.02
N LEU A 181 -81.81 9.27 -19.96
CA LEU A 181 -80.42 9.64 -19.73
C LEU A 181 -80.10 11.06 -20.20
N ALA A 182 -80.73 11.51 -21.30
CA ALA A 182 -80.48 12.85 -21.84
C ALA A 182 -81.72 13.50 -22.48
N THR A 183 -81.72 14.82 -22.43
CA THR A 183 -82.77 15.68 -23.01
C THR A 183 -82.17 16.69 -23.97
N VAL A 184 -82.89 17.02 -25.04
CA VAL A 184 -82.50 18.08 -25.97
C VAL A 184 -83.34 19.34 -25.72
N SER A 185 -82.68 20.51 -25.66
CA SER A 185 -83.32 21.80 -25.43
C SER A 185 -82.77 22.93 -26.33
N GLY A 186 -83.38 24.12 -26.28
CA GLY A 186 -82.89 25.33 -26.96
C GLY A 186 -83.47 25.63 -28.36
N SER A 187 -84.11 24.66 -29.01
CA SER A 187 -84.72 24.82 -30.35
C SER A 187 -85.87 23.84 -30.65
N CYS A 188 -86.50 23.29 -29.61
CA CYS A 188 -87.58 22.31 -29.72
C CYS A 188 -88.95 22.96 -29.56
N SER A 189 -89.95 22.44 -30.27
CA SER A 189 -91.34 22.96 -30.24
C SER A 189 -91.97 23.02 -28.85
N ASP A 190 -91.51 22.18 -27.90
CA ASP A 190 -92.21 21.91 -26.63
C ASP A 190 -91.37 22.15 -25.35
N GLY A 191 -90.23 22.87 -25.45
CA GLY A 191 -89.45 23.30 -24.27
C GLY A 191 -88.42 22.30 -23.73
N GLY A 192 -88.30 21.13 -24.36
CA GLY A 192 -87.27 20.11 -24.12
C GLY A 192 -87.83 18.70 -24.33
N VAL A 193 -87.06 17.79 -24.93
CA VAL A 193 -87.54 16.41 -25.19
C VAL A 193 -86.50 15.37 -24.80
N ASN A 194 -86.95 14.24 -24.25
CA ASN A 194 -86.09 13.10 -23.92
C ASN A 194 -85.66 12.42 -25.21
N VAL A 195 -84.37 12.18 -25.36
CA VAL A 195 -83.79 11.68 -26.62
C VAL A 195 -82.81 10.54 -26.43
N VAL A 196 -82.40 10.26 -25.20
CA VAL A 196 -81.63 9.06 -24.87
C VAL A 196 -82.39 8.38 -23.77
N VAL A 197 -82.96 7.23 -24.08
CA VAL A 197 -83.74 6.42 -23.15
C VAL A 197 -83.25 4.99 -23.26
N VAL A 198 -82.93 4.39 -22.12
CA VAL A 198 -82.50 2.99 -22.03
C VAL A 198 -83.51 2.19 -21.22
N GLY A 199 -83.58 0.88 -21.41
CA GLY A 199 -84.49 0.03 -20.65
C GLY A 199 -84.16 -1.44 -20.84
N GLU A 200 -85.00 -2.28 -20.25
CA GLU A 200 -84.88 -3.73 -20.33
C GLU A 200 -86.19 -4.33 -20.85
N LEU A 201 -86.06 -5.36 -21.69
CA LEU A 201 -87.16 -6.21 -22.12
C LEU A 201 -86.78 -7.65 -21.77
N GLY A 202 -87.48 -8.24 -20.80
CA GLY A 202 -87.11 -9.56 -20.29
C GLY A 202 -85.73 -9.51 -19.63
N SER A 203 -84.78 -10.29 -20.13
CA SER A 203 -83.36 -10.22 -19.74
C SER A 203 -82.47 -9.51 -20.76
N GLY A 204 -83.01 -8.93 -21.83
CA GLY A 204 -82.26 -8.15 -22.82
C GLY A 204 -82.33 -6.64 -22.57
N ARG A 205 -81.37 -5.90 -23.13
CA ARG A 205 -81.31 -4.43 -23.07
C ARG A 205 -81.88 -3.80 -24.34
N ILE A 206 -82.56 -2.68 -24.18
CA ILE A 206 -83.12 -1.89 -25.29
C ILE A 206 -82.77 -0.41 -25.10
N ALA A 207 -82.53 0.29 -26.20
CA ALA A 207 -82.25 1.72 -26.17
C ALA A 207 -82.97 2.47 -27.29
N TYR A 208 -83.23 3.75 -27.05
CA TYR A 208 -83.72 4.70 -28.04
C TYR A 208 -82.81 5.92 -28.08
N LEU A 209 -82.29 6.22 -29.28
CA LEU A 209 -81.47 7.39 -29.58
C LEU A 209 -82.20 8.32 -30.58
N GLY A 210 -82.65 9.47 -30.09
CA GLY A 210 -83.32 10.51 -30.87
C GLY A 210 -82.45 11.31 -31.87
N PRO A 211 -81.10 11.39 -31.76
CA PRO A 211 -80.28 11.93 -32.84
C PRO A 211 -80.38 11.09 -34.13
N LEU A 212 -80.27 11.78 -35.28
CA LEU A 212 -80.36 11.17 -36.61
C LEU A 212 -79.04 10.48 -37.03
N TYR A 213 -78.78 9.28 -36.54
CA TYR A 213 -77.63 8.49 -36.98
C TYR A 213 -77.77 7.97 -38.42
N PHE A 214 -79.01 7.81 -38.92
CA PHE A 214 -79.29 7.50 -40.32
C PHE A 214 -79.56 8.79 -41.12
N GLY A 215 -78.68 9.14 -42.07
CA GLY A 215 -78.96 10.20 -43.05
C GLY A 215 -77.75 10.92 -43.66
N ASN A 216 -77.60 10.87 -44.98
CA ASN A 216 -76.51 11.56 -45.71
C ASN A 216 -77.02 12.28 -46.97
N THR A 217 -77.93 13.25 -46.80
CA THR A 217 -78.35 14.11 -47.92
C THR A 217 -78.13 15.58 -47.60
N SER A 218 -78.13 16.45 -48.61
CA SER A 218 -77.94 17.90 -48.44
C SER A 218 -78.93 18.58 -47.48
N SER A 219 -80.03 17.91 -47.14
CA SER A 219 -81.08 18.39 -46.23
C SER A 219 -80.97 17.79 -44.80
N TYR A 220 -80.26 16.68 -44.65
CA TYR A 220 -80.13 15.88 -43.41
C TYR A 220 -78.65 15.47 -43.28
N ASN A 221 -77.84 16.34 -42.67
CA ASN A 221 -76.40 16.14 -42.53
C ASN A 221 -76.08 15.61 -41.12
N ASN A 222 -75.75 14.32 -41.03
CA ASN A 222 -75.37 13.66 -39.79
C ASN A 222 -73.84 13.61 -39.54
N THR A 223 -73.01 14.25 -40.38
CA THR A 223 -71.54 14.12 -40.29
C THR A 223 -70.98 14.48 -38.91
N GLY A 224 -71.60 15.45 -38.22
CA GLY A 224 -71.15 15.83 -36.88
C GLY A 224 -71.61 14.89 -35.75
N LEU A 225 -72.38 13.84 -36.06
CA LEU A 225 -72.71 12.75 -35.14
C LEU A 225 -71.71 11.58 -35.24
N ARG A 226 -70.72 11.68 -36.14
CA ARG A 226 -69.67 10.67 -36.39
C ARG A 226 -68.32 11.03 -35.77
N SER A 227 -68.35 11.86 -34.73
CA SER A 227 -67.14 12.28 -34.02
C SER A 227 -67.51 12.89 -32.67
N GLY A 228 -66.61 12.76 -31.68
CA GLY A 228 -66.75 13.40 -30.37
C GLY A 228 -67.90 12.81 -29.55
N ASP A 229 -68.51 13.61 -28.67
CA ASP A 229 -69.49 13.11 -27.69
C ASP A 229 -70.73 12.42 -28.31
N ALA A 230 -71.09 12.76 -29.55
CA ALA A 230 -72.22 12.12 -30.24
C ALA A 230 -71.88 10.71 -30.77
N ASP A 231 -70.62 10.51 -31.14
CA ASP A 231 -70.04 9.24 -31.57
C ASP A 231 -69.94 8.30 -30.37
N ARG A 232 -69.28 8.81 -29.31
CA ARG A 232 -69.14 8.13 -28.03
C ARG A 232 -70.49 7.71 -27.44
N LEU A 233 -71.53 8.53 -27.57
CA LEU A 233 -72.88 8.17 -27.14
C LEU A 233 -73.41 6.93 -27.86
N LEU A 234 -73.24 6.85 -29.18
CA LEU A 234 -73.69 5.70 -29.98
C LEU A 234 -72.90 4.45 -29.58
N GLU A 235 -71.58 4.55 -29.53
CA GLU A 235 -70.68 3.45 -29.21
C GLU A 235 -70.92 2.91 -27.79
N GLN A 236 -71.01 3.79 -26.80
CA GLN A 236 -71.36 3.41 -25.42
C GLN A 236 -72.77 2.78 -25.35
N THR A 237 -73.71 3.21 -26.20
CA THR A 237 -75.04 2.58 -26.29
C THR A 237 -74.94 1.17 -26.88
N VAL A 238 -74.21 1.00 -27.98
CA VAL A 238 -73.98 -0.30 -28.63
C VAL A 238 -73.29 -1.26 -27.67
N ASN A 239 -72.22 -0.80 -27.02
CA ASN A 239 -71.51 -1.58 -26.01
C ASN A 239 -72.45 -1.98 -24.87
N TRP A 240 -73.13 -1.02 -24.23
CA TRP A 240 -74.03 -1.32 -23.12
C TRP A 240 -75.16 -2.28 -23.50
N VAL A 241 -75.73 -2.18 -24.70
CA VAL A 241 -76.76 -3.11 -25.17
C VAL A 241 -76.19 -4.50 -25.47
N GLY A 242 -74.98 -4.58 -26.05
CA GLY A 242 -74.30 -5.83 -26.42
C GLY A 242 -73.69 -6.59 -25.24
N CYS A 243 -73.22 -5.89 -24.20
CA CYS A 243 -72.58 -6.48 -23.01
C CYS A 243 -73.51 -7.33 -22.12
N ASN A 244 -74.80 -7.41 -22.46
CA ASN A 244 -75.78 -8.25 -21.77
C ASN A 244 -75.99 -9.59 -22.49
N SER A 245 -74.94 -10.08 -23.15
CA SER A 245 -74.98 -11.28 -23.98
C SER A 245 -75.37 -12.52 -23.14
N SER A 246 -75.93 -13.55 -23.79
CA SER A 246 -76.45 -14.76 -23.14
C SER A 246 -75.42 -15.67 -22.46
N THR A 247 -74.15 -15.27 -22.45
CA THR A 247 -73.00 -15.99 -21.91
C THR A 247 -72.30 -15.08 -20.91
N ASP A 248 -72.43 -15.46 -19.65
CA ASP A 248 -71.74 -14.92 -18.47
C ASP A 248 -71.18 -16.18 -17.78
N SER A 249 -69.92 -16.48 -18.09
CA SER A 249 -69.29 -17.77 -17.82
C SER A 249 -68.92 -17.94 -16.35
N ASP A 250 -68.63 -16.84 -15.65
CA ASP A 250 -68.24 -16.85 -14.24
C ASP A 250 -69.33 -16.33 -13.27
N GLY A 251 -70.39 -15.73 -13.80
CA GLY A 251 -71.61 -15.37 -13.08
C GLY A 251 -71.48 -14.06 -12.29
N ASP A 252 -70.63 -13.14 -12.71
CA ASP A 252 -70.38 -11.88 -12.01
C ASP A 252 -71.35 -10.74 -12.40
N GLY A 253 -72.11 -10.95 -13.48
CA GLY A 253 -73.09 -10.00 -14.01
C GLY A 253 -72.62 -9.15 -15.20
N VAL A 254 -71.38 -9.34 -15.67
CA VAL A 254 -70.85 -8.82 -16.93
C VAL A 254 -70.85 -9.97 -17.95
N GLY A 255 -71.33 -9.72 -19.18
CA GLY A 255 -71.32 -10.76 -20.21
C GLY A 255 -69.92 -10.97 -20.78
N ASP A 256 -69.57 -12.20 -21.17
CA ASP A 256 -68.24 -12.61 -21.67
C ASP A 256 -67.67 -11.71 -22.80
N ALA A 257 -68.55 -11.08 -23.59
CA ALA A 257 -68.18 -10.15 -24.66
C ALA A 257 -67.64 -8.80 -24.17
N CYS A 258 -67.84 -8.47 -22.90
CA CYS A 258 -67.39 -7.23 -22.29
C CYS A 258 -66.65 -7.46 -20.98
N ASP A 259 -66.45 -8.72 -20.62
CA ASP A 259 -65.75 -9.12 -19.42
C ASP A 259 -64.25 -9.12 -19.69
N ASN A 260 -63.48 -8.28 -19.00
CA ASN A 260 -62.02 -8.28 -19.05
C ASN A 260 -61.40 -9.43 -18.24
N CYS A 261 -62.21 -10.23 -17.53
CA CYS A 261 -61.83 -11.52 -16.98
C CYS A 261 -62.92 -12.59 -17.16
N PRO A 262 -63.18 -13.10 -18.39
CA PRO A 262 -64.33 -13.98 -18.73
C PRO A 262 -64.45 -15.32 -17.97
N SER A 263 -63.51 -15.62 -17.08
CA SER A 263 -63.50 -16.85 -16.29
C SER A 263 -63.23 -16.62 -14.80
N ILE A 264 -63.04 -15.36 -14.39
CA ILE A 264 -62.73 -14.95 -13.02
C ILE A 264 -63.63 -13.76 -12.68
N ALA A 265 -64.67 -14.05 -11.88
CA ALA A 265 -65.68 -13.08 -11.52
C ALA A 265 -65.08 -11.80 -10.92
N ASN A 266 -65.18 -10.70 -11.66
CA ASN A 266 -64.61 -9.39 -11.35
C ASN A 266 -65.56 -8.25 -11.76
N ALA A 267 -66.76 -8.23 -11.18
CA ALA A 267 -67.85 -7.32 -11.59
C ALA A 267 -67.53 -5.81 -11.61
N SER A 268 -66.39 -5.37 -11.04
CA SER A 268 -65.90 -3.99 -11.16
C SER A 268 -65.20 -3.69 -12.48
N GLN A 269 -64.72 -4.72 -13.19
CA GLN A 269 -63.97 -4.60 -14.44
C GLN A 269 -62.80 -3.63 -14.28
N ALA A 270 -62.08 -3.75 -13.16
CA ALA A 270 -60.91 -2.94 -12.90
C ALA A 270 -59.77 -3.44 -13.81
N ASP A 271 -58.98 -2.50 -14.30
CA ASP A 271 -57.92 -2.67 -15.30
C ASP A 271 -56.99 -1.47 -15.07
N ALA A 272 -55.95 -1.67 -14.27
CA ALA A 272 -55.12 -0.58 -13.76
C ALA A 272 -54.12 -0.06 -14.79
N ASP A 273 -53.67 -0.91 -15.70
CA ASP A 273 -52.72 -0.59 -16.77
C ASP A 273 -53.39 -0.40 -18.15
N ASP A 274 -54.73 -0.50 -18.21
CA ASP A 274 -55.57 -0.28 -19.40
C ASP A 274 -55.18 -1.20 -20.58
N ASP A 275 -54.67 -2.41 -20.30
CA ASP A 275 -54.20 -3.35 -21.31
C ASP A 275 -55.32 -4.28 -21.85
N GLY A 276 -56.46 -4.28 -21.15
CA GLY A 276 -57.67 -5.01 -21.48
C GLY A 276 -57.84 -6.35 -20.75
N ASP A 277 -56.84 -6.82 -20.01
CA ASP A 277 -56.94 -7.90 -19.04
C ASP A 277 -57.26 -7.28 -17.66
N GLY A 278 -58.27 -7.79 -16.94
CA GLY A 278 -58.65 -7.18 -15.66
C GLY A 278 -57.71 -7.53 -14.51
N ASP A 279 -57.56 -6.63 -13.52
CA ASP A 279 -56.69 -6.76 -12.33
C ASP A 279 -56.78 -8.15 -11.62
N ASP A 280 -57.96 -8.77 -11.63
CA ASP A 280 -58.23 -10.06 -10.98
C ASP A 280 -57.71 -11.29 -11.77
N CYS A 281 -57.46 -11.13 -13.07
CA CYS A 281 -56.98 -12.19 -13.97
C CYS A 281 -55.69 -11.83 -14.73
N ASP A 282 -55.23 -10.60 -14.59
CA ASP A 282 -54.02 -10.09 -15.21
C ASP A 282 -52.76 -10.68 -14.55
N VAL A 283 -51.86 -11.14 -15.41
CA VAL A 283 -50.61 -11.80 -15.02
C VAL A 283 -49.47 -10.81 -14.80
N CYS A 284 -49.61 -9.57 -15.28
CA CYS A 284 -48.67 -8.50 -15.07
C CYS A 284 -49.32 -7.13 -15.20
N THR A 285 -49.76 -6.60 -14.07
CA THR A 285 -50.30 -5.24 -13.98
C THR A 285 -49.15 -4.23 -14.01
N ASP A 286 -48.84 -3.74 -15.21
CA ASP A 286 -47.67 -2.90 -15.53
C ASP A 286 -48.12 -1.49 -15.96
N VAL A 287 -48.34 -0.65 -14.95
CA VAL A 287 -49.01 0.65 -15.11
C VAL A 287 -48.18 1.65 -15.93
N ASP A 288 -46.85 1.54 -15.94
CA ASP A 288 -45.97 2.46 -16.66
C ASP A 288 -45.32 1.87 -17.92
N GLY A 289 -45.46 0.56 -18.14
CA GLY A 289 -45.10 -0.15 -19.36
C GLY A 289 -43.62 -0.53 -19.45
N ASP A 290 -42.91 -0.68 -18.33
CA ASP A 290 -41.49 -1.00 -18.29
C ASP A 290 -41.18 -2.52 -18.23
N GLY A 291 -42.21 -3.33 -18.02
CA GLY A 291 -42.17 -4.79 -17.93
C GLY A 291 -42.07 -5.35 -16.50
N TYR A 292 -42.14 -4.50 -15.48
CA TYR A 292 -42.32 -4.85 -14.07
C TYR A 292 -43.74 -4.48 -13.65
N GLY A 293 -44.21 -5.01 -12.52
CA GLY A 293 -45.61 -4.75 -12.15
C GLY A 293 -45.96 -4.95 -10.68
N ASP A 294 -47.19 -4.54 -10.36
CA ASP A 294 -47.63 -4.36 -8.97
C ASP A 294 -48.00 -5.71 -8.34
N THR A 295 -47.22 -6.10 -7.33
CA THR A 295 -47.45 -7.34 -6.57
C THR A 295 -48.60 -7.26 -5.57
N SER A 296 -49.23 -6.11 -5.42
CA SER A 296 -50.43 -5.93 -4.62
C SER A 296 -51.64 -6.66 -5.23
N TYR A 297 -51.63 -6.86 -6.54
CA TYR A 297 -52.61 -7.66 -7.27
C TYR A 297 -52.29 -9.15 -7.19
N SER A 298 -53.32 -9.94 -6.88
CA SER A 298 -53.13 -11.35 -6.52
C SER A 298 -52.83 -12.28 -7.71
N ALA A 299 -53.11 -11.80 -8.92
CA ALA A 299 -52.87 -12.52 -10.16
C ALA A 299 -51.49 -12.21 -10.78
N THR A 300 -50.87 -11.08 -10.40
CA THR A 300 -49.54 -10.66 -10.86
C THR A 300 -48.49 -11.73 -10.58
N THR A 301 -47.79 -12.13 -11.63
CA THR A 301 -46.68 -13.10 -11.60
C THR A 301 -45.40 -12.60 -12.26
N CYS A 302 -45.42 -11.41 -12.87
CA CYS A 302 -44.22 -10.76 -13.35
C CYS A 302 -43.34 -10.25 -12.20
N THR A 303 -42.18 -9.70 -12.55
CA THR A 303 -41.22 -9.23 -11.57
C THR A 303 -41.79 -8.00 -10.87
N ALA A 304 -41.66 -7.96 -9.55
CA ALA A 304 -42.15 -6.84 -8.75
C ALA A 304 -41.47 -5.54 -9.14
N ASP A 305 -42.26 -4.49 -9.32
CA ASP A 305 -41.76 -3.13 -9.36
C ASP A 305 -41.69 -2.53 -7.95
N CYS A 306 -40.76 -1.60 -7.71
CA CYS A 306 -40.73 -0.80 -6.50
C CYS A 306 -41.40 0.58 -6.65
N ASP A 307 -41.59 1.08 -7.87
CA ASP A 307 -42.45 2.24 -8.16
C ASP A 307 -43.24 2.03 -9.46
N ASP A 308 -44.42 1.42 -9.35
CA ASP A 308 -45.36 1.15 -10.47
C ASP A 308 -45.87 2.42 -11.20
N THR A 309 -45.32 3.60 -10.92
CA THR A 309 -45.68 4.85 -11.59
C THR A 309 -44.53 5.52 -12.31
N ASP A 310 -43.31 4.96 -12.22
CA ASP A 310 -42.10 5.51 -12.82
C ASP A 310 -41.24 4.42 -13.49
N ALA A 311 -41.39 4.31 -14.81
CA ALA A 311 -40.67 3.37 -15.67
C ALA A 311 -39.13 3.47 -15.63
N SER A 312 -38.57 4.44 -14.89
CA SER A 312 -37.14 4.56 -14.63
C SER A 312 -36.67 3.99 -13.29
N VAL A 313 -37.60 3.56 -12.44
CA VAL A 313 -37.37 3.02 -11.11
C VAL A 313 -37.89 1.58 -11.08
N ASN A 314 -37.02 0.62 -11.36
CA ASN A 314 -37.37 -0.79 -11.41
C ASN A 314 -36.12 -1.68 -11.20
N PRO A 315 -36.27 -2.96 -10.85
CA PRO A 315 -35.13 -3.87 -10.60
C PRO A 315 -34.12 -4.08 -11.74
N GLY A 316 -34.41 -3.56 -12.94
CA GLY A 316 -33.51 -3.60 -14.09
C GLY A 316 -32.94 -2.24 -14.49
N ALA A 317 -33.25 -1.18 -13.74
CA ALA A 317 -32.78 0.17 -13.99
C ALA A 317 -31.26 0.27 -13.77
N VAL A 318 -30.68 1.35 -14.29
CA VAL A 318 -29.27 1.67 -14.05
C VAL A 318 -29.23 2.84 -13.10
N GLU A 319 -28.53 2.65 -11.98
CA GLU A 319 -28.43 3.69 -10.96
C GLU A 319 -27.80 4.99 -11.45
N VAL A 320 -28.40 6.09 -11.02
CA VAL A 320 -27.89 7.45 -11.21
C VAL A 320 -27.62 8.06 -9.85
N TRP A 321 -26.40 7.80 -9.36
CA TRP A 321 -25.96 8.25 -8.04
C TRP A 321 -26.20 9.73 -7.77
N TYR A 322 -26.63 10.01 -6.53
CA TYR A 322 -26.80 11.31 -5.90
C TYR A 322 -28.03 12.13 -6.35
N ASP A 323 -29.05 11.50 -6.91
CA ASP A 323 -30.31 12.18 -7.27
C ASP A 323 -31.46 11.97 -6.26
N GLY A 324 -31.23 11.13 -5.26
CA GLY A 324 -32.12 10.78 -4.15
C GLY A 324 -33.08 9.63 -4.47
N VAL A 325 -32.87 8.91 -5.56
CA VAL A 325 -33.73 7.80 -6.02
C VAL A 325 -32.92 6.51 -6.02
N ASP A 326 -33.45 5.47 -5.38
CA ASP A 326 -33.00 4.08 -5.52
C ASP A 326 -33.71 3.55 -6.77
N ALA A 327 -33.08 3.71 -7.93
CA ALA A 327 -33.65 3.39 -9.23
C ALA A 327 -33.72 1.88 -9.46
N ASP A 328 -32.77 1.09 -8.96
CA ASP A 328 -32.71 -0.37 -9.20
C ASP A 328 -33.33 -1.22 -8.10
N CYS A 329 -33.95 -0.58 -7.09
CA CYS A 329 -34.73 -1.21 -6.04
C CYS A 329 -33.96 -2.25 -5.21
N ASP A 330 -32.63 -2.24 -5.24
CA ASP A 330 -31.82 -3.22 -4.52
C ASP A 330 -31.68 -2.87 -3.02
N GLY A 331 -32.09 -1.65 -2.66
CA GLY A 331 -32.06 -1.11 -1.30
C GLY A 331 -30.69 -0.63 -0.85
N ALA A 332 -29.70 -0.56 -1.75
CA ALA A 332 -28.50 0.22 -1.56
C ALA A 332 -28.87 1.71 -1.51
N GLY A 333 -28.19 2.47 -0.66
CA GLY A 333 -28.43 3.91 -0.61
C GLY A 333 -27.89 4.57 -1.87
N ASP A 334 -28.64 5.49 -2.48
CA ASP A 334 -28.19 6.38 -3.58
C ASP A 334 -26.93 7.23 -3.26
N TYR A 335 -26.44 7.12 -2.03
CA TYR A 335 -25.26 7.81 -1.54
C TYR A 335 -24.08 6.86 -1.25
N ASP A 336 -24.17 5.56 -1.61
CA ASP A 336 -23.13 4.53 -1.43
C ASP A 336 -22.77 3.94 -2.81
N ALA A 337 -21.98 4.68 -3.59
CA ALA A 337 -21.79 4.38 -5.01
C ALA A 337 -20.81 3.22 -5.29
N ASP A 338 -20.01 2.81 -4.31
CA ASP A 338 -19.09 1.67 -4.42
C ASP A 338 -19.56 0.41 -3.66
N GLY A 339 -20.62 0.53 -2.85
CA GLY A 339 -21.33 -0.59 -2.24
C GLY A 339 -20.67 -1.15 -0.98
N ASP A 340 -19.93 -0.33 -0.24
CA ASP A 340 -19.24 -0.71 0.99
C ASP A 340 -20.08 -0.51 2.27
N SER A 341 -21.30 0.01 2.11
CA SER A 341 -22.29 0.34 3.16
C SER A 341 -22.04 1.64 3.92
N TYR A 342 -21.19 2.53 3.42
CA TYR A 342 -20.96 3.86 3.99
C TYR A 342 -21.41 4.95 3.00
N ASP A 343 -22.35 5.80 3.43
CA ASP A 343 -22.79 6.93 2.59
C ASP A 343 -21.67 7.97 2.41
N SER A 344 -21.66 8.63 1.26
CA SER A 344 -20.80 9.77 0.91
C SER A 344 -20.88 10.94 1.90
N ASP A 345 -19.72 11.42 2.33
CA ASP A 345 -19.55 12.56 3.24
C ASP A 345 -20.10 13.87 2.66
N ALA A 346 -20.07 14.03 1.34
CA ALA A 346 -20.63 15.15 0.60
C ALA A 346 -22.15 15.28 0.81
N TYR A 347 -22.80 14.18 1.20
CA TYR A 347 -24.23 14.06 1.41
C TYR A 347 -24.62 13.74 2.86
N SER A 348 -23.75 14.06 3.82
CA SER A 348 -23.94 13.82 5.27
C SER A 348 -23.67 12.39 5.74
N GLY A 349 -23.05 11.57 4.90
CA GLY A 349 -22.46 10.30 5.27
C GLY A 349 -21.09 10.46 5.92
N THR A 350 -20.29 9.41 5.85
CA THR A 350 -18.98 9.33 6.52
C THR A 350 -17.87 8.83 5.60
N ASP A 351 -18.18 8.43 4.36
CA ASP A 351 -17.21 8.02 3.37
C ASP A 351 -16.63 9.23 2.62
N CYS A 352 -15.32 9.38 2.67
CA CYS A 352 -14.56 10.47 2.05
C CYS A 352 -14.15 10.21 0.59
N ASP A 353 -14.25 8.97 0.07
CA ASP A 353 -14.14 8.64 -1.35
C ASP A 353 -15.11 7.53 -1.74
N ASP A 354 -16.37 7.92 -1.90
CA ASP A 354 -17.52 7.11 -2.33
C ASP A 354 -17.42 6.55 -3.77
N THR A 355 -16.21 6.45 -4.32
CA THR A 355 -15.95 5.73 -5.57
C THR A 355 -14.97 4.57 -5.40
N ASP A 356 -14.47 4.34 -4.18
CA ASP A 356 -13.50 3.32 -3.83
C ASP A 356 -13.84 2.65 -2.49
N ALA A 357 -14.44 1.46 -2.56
CA ALA A 357 -14.85 0.65 -1.40
C ALA A 357 -13.72 0.24 -0.43
N SER A 358 -12.48 0.65 -0.68
CA SER A 358 -11.36 0.52 0.25
C SER A 358 -11.11 1.76 1.11
N VAL A 359 -11.82 2.85 0.86
CA VAL A 359 -11.77 4.12 1.59
C VAL A 359 -13.11 4.31 2.28
N ASN A 360 -13.17 4.11 3.60
CA ASN A 360 -14.36 4.32 4.42
C ASN A 360 -14.00 4.25 5.92
N PRO A 361 -14.87 4.70 6.84
CA PRO A 361 -14.63 4.64 8.28
C PRO A 361 -14.38 3.26 8.91
N GLY A 362 -14.62 2.18 8.17
CA GLY A 362 -14.32 0.81 8.58
C GLY A 362 -13.04 0.24 7.98
N ALA A 363 -12.39 0.98 7.08
CA ALA A 363 -11.17 0.57 6.42
C ALA A 363 -10.02 0.46 7.43
N VAL A 364 -9.01 -0.32 7.03
CA VAL A 364 -7.76 -0.41 7.77
C VAL A 364 -6.76 0.45 7.05
N GLU A 365 -6.20 1.43 7.75
CA GLU A 365 -5.22 2.33 7.16
C GLU A 365 -4.00 1.61 6.59
N VAL A 366 -3.62 2.05 5.39
CA VAL A 366 -2.40 1.63 4.71
C VAL A 366 -1.49 2.84 4.60
N TRP A 367 -0.75 3.07 5.68
CA TRP A 367 0.16 4.20 5.79
C TRP A 367 1.06 4.41 4.57
N TYR A 368 1.20 5.67 4.18
CA TYR A 368 2.11 6.21 3.17
C TYR A 368 1.74 5.97 1.71
N ASP A 369 0.48 5.68 1.39
CA ASP A 369 0.02 5.56 0.00
C ASP A 369 -0.65 6.83 -0.55
N GLY A 370 -0.79 7.85 0.31
CA GLY A 370 -1.38 9.15 0.06
C GLY A 370 -2.89 9.19 0.21
N VAL A 371 -3.51 8.15 0.76
CA VAL A 371 -4.96 8.01 0.94
C VAL A 371 -5.27 7.92 2.42
N ASP A 372 -6.16 8.79 2.91
CA ASP A 372 -6.82 8.67 4.21
C ASP A 372 -7.94 7.63 4.01
N ALA A 373 -7.62 6.36 4.22
CA ALA A 373 -8.52 5.25 3.94
C ALA A 373 -9.63 5.14 4.98
N ASP A 374 -9.45 5.55 6.23
CA ASP A 374 -10.45 5.46 7.28
C ASP A 374 -11.25 6.76 7.53
N CYS A 375 -10.97 7.81 6.76
CA CYS A 375 -11.71 9.06 6.75
C CYS A 375 -11.78 9.73 8.13
N ASP A 376 -10.86 9.44 9.05
CA ASP A 376 -10.84 10.03 10.38
C ASP A 376 -10.19 11.43 10.41
N GLY A 377 -9.60 11.82 9.28
CA GLY A 377 -8.91 13.10 9.09
C GLY A 377 -7.55 13.17 9.76
N GLY A 378 -7.04 12.04 10.25
CA GLY A 378 -5.63 11.79 10.52
C GLY A 378 -4.86 11.87 9.21
N GLY A 379 -3.64 12.40 9.25
CA GLY A 379 -2.80 12.37 8.06
C GLY A 379 -2.38 10.92 7.80
N ASP A 380 -2.43 10.44 6.55
CA ASP A 380 -1.80 9.18 6.09
C ASP A 380 -0.28 9.10 6.37
N TYR A 381 0.28 10.17 6.92
CA TYR A 381 1.67 10.27 7.29
C TYR A 381 1.88 10.34 8.82
N ASP A 382 0.86 10.14 9.66
CA ASP A 382 0.94 10.13 11.14
C ASP A 382 0.51 8.75 11.68
N ALA A 383 1.39 7.75 11.54
CA ALA A 383 1.03 6.35 11.75
C ALA A 383 0.90 5.95 13.24
N ASP A 384 1.39 6.76 14.17
CA ASP A 384 1.29 6.52 15.61
C ASP A 384 0.31 7.45 16.36
N GLY A 385 -0.22 8.47 15.67
CA GLY A 385 -1.31 9.32 16.13
C GLY A 385 -0.88 10.40 17.13
N ASP A 386 0.37 10.86 17.08
CA ASP A 386 0.88 11.90 17.95
C ASP A 386 0.73 13.33 17.38
N SER A 387 0.14 13.44 16.20
CA SER A 387 -0.10 14.67 15.42
C SER A 387 1.11 15.25 14.69
N TYR A 388 2.18 14.48 14.48
CA TYR A 388 3.33 14.87 13.69
C TYR A 388 3.50 13.95 12.47
N ASP A 389 3.39 14.52 11.26
CA ASP A 389 3.60 13.75 10.04
C ASP A 389 5.06 13.26 9.90
N SER A 390 5.25 12.11 9.28
CA SER A 390 6.52 11.47 8.91
C SER A 390 7.41 12.36 8.03
N ASP A 391 8.68 12.47 8.42
CA ASP A 391 9.73 13.22 7.75
C ASP A 391 10.01 12.71 6.32
N GLY A 392 9.86 11.40 6.10
CA GLY A 392 9.99 10.72 4.81
C GLY A 392 9.03 11.24 3.75
N TYR A 393 7.94 11.89 4.18
CA TYR A 393 6.90 12.46 3.33
C TYR A 393 6.73 13.98 3.48
N GLY A 394 7.72 14.64 4.09
CA GLY A 394 7.77 16.10 4.21
C GLY A 394 7.18 16.66 5.52
N GLY A 395 6.87 15.78 6.47
CA GLY A 395 6.59 16.11 7.85
C GLY A 395 7.86 16.36 8.68
N THR A 396 7.75 16.19 9.98
CA THR A 396 8.82 16.48 10.96
C THR A 396 9.09 15.35 11.95
N ASP A 397 8.35 14.25 11.89
CA ASP A 397 8.57 13.07 12.73
C ASP A 397 9.54 12.08 12.07
N CYS A 398 10.62 11.77 12.76
CA CYS A 398 11.69 10.90 12.32
C CYS A 398 11.47 9.40 12.65
N ASP A 399 10.52 9.04 13.53
CA ASP A 399 10.05 7.67 13.75
C ASP A 399 8.54 7.64 13.99
N ASP A 400 7.82 7.75 12.88
CA ASP A 400 6.36 7.72 12.76
C ASP A 400 5.69 6.40 13.19
N THR A 401 6.41 5.50 13.85
CA THR A 401 5.84 4.30 14.48
C THR A 401 5.82 4.38 16.00
N SER A 402 6.26 5.49 16.57
CA SER A 402 6.51 5.68 17.99
C SER A 402 6.15 7.10 18.45
N ALA A 403 4.94 7.26 19.03
CA ALA A 403 4.41 8.52 19.56
C ALA A 403 5.23 9.22 20.67
N SER A 404 6.38 8.66 21.05
CA SER A 404 7.38 9.28 21.93
C SER A 404 8.57 9.90 21.20
N VAL A 405 8.63 9.77 19.87
CA VAL A 405 9.64 10.33 18.98
C VAL A 405 8.91 11.32 18.09
N ASN A 406 9.16 12.62 18.28
CA ASN A 406 8.58 13.70 17.48
C ASN A 406 9.23 15.04 17.89
N PRO A 407 9.07 16.12 17.11
CA PRO A 407 9.63 17.45 17.40
C PRO A 407 9.30 18.11 18.74
N SER A 408 8.37 17.55 19.51
CA SER A 408 8.01 18.05 20.84
C SER A 408 8.35 17.09 21.98
N ALA A 409 8.92 15.93 21.65
CA ALA A 409 9.42 14.98 22.62
C ALA A 409 10.53 15.62 23.46
N SER A 410 10.80 15.00 24.61
CA SER A 410 11.90 15.42 25.47
C SER A 410 13.02 14.42 25.33
N GLU A 411 14.21 14.93 24.98
CA GLU A 411 15.36 14.09 24.71
C GLU A 411 15.84 13.30 25.95
N VAL A 412 16.17 12.03 25.72
CA VAL A 412 16.71 11.12 26.73
C VAL A 412 18.06 10.60 26.25
N TRP A 413 19.08 11.42 26.49
CA TRP A 413 20.47 11.13 26.10
C TRP A 413 20.92 9.69 26.38
N TYR A 414 21.59 9.11 25.38
CA TYR A 414 22.28 7.81 25.38
C TYR A 414 21.38 6.56 25.34
N ASP A 415 20.15 6.66 24.86
CA ASP A 415 19.27 5.51 24.65
C ASP A 415 19.21 5.02 23.18
N GLY A 416 19.89 5.74 22.30
CA GLY A 416 20.08 5.48 20.88
C GLY A 416 18.95 5.99 20.00
N VAL A 417 18.06 6.85 20.53
CA VAL A 417 16.92 7.41 19.82
C VAL A 417 17.05 8.94 19.83
N ASP A 418 17.05 9.55 18.65
CA ASP A 418 16.82 11.00 18.50
C ASP A 418 15.32 11.22 18.71
N ALA A 419 14.90 11.49 19.95
CA ALA A 419 13.49 11.54 20.29
C ALA A 419 12.85 12.84 19.81
N ASP A 420 13.57 13.96 19.79
CA ASP A 420 13.02 15.26 19.36
C ASP A 420 13.23 15.61 17.87
N CYS A 421 13.84 14.71 17.09
CA CYS A 421 13.98 14.81 15.65
C CYS A 421 14.63 16.13 15.16
N ASP A 422 15.43 16.77 16.01
CA ASP A 422 16.13 18.00 15.65
C ASP A 422 17.41 17.75 14.84
N GLY A 423 17.79 16.46 14.72
CA GLY A 423 18.94 15.97 13.98
C GLY A 423 20.26 16.16 14.71
N ALA A 424 20.25 16.61 15.97
CA ALA A 424 21.36 16.41 16.88
C ALA A 424 21.46 14.91 17.21
N GLY A 425 22.67 14.36 17.21
CA GLY A 425 22.84 12.97 17.61
C GLY A 425 22.46 12.81 19.08
N ASP A 426 21.81 11.71 19.46
CA ASP A 426 21.58 11.29 20.87
C ASP A 426 22.89 11.13 21.70
N TYR A 427 24.03 11.30 21.04
CA TYR A 427 25.35 11.22 21.62
C TYR A 427 26.09 12.57 21.60
N ASP A 428 25.45 13.70 21.24
CA ASP A 428 26.01 15.07 21.24
C ASP A 428 25.17 15.97 22.17
N ALA A 429 25.33 15.79 23.48
CA ALA A 429 24.45 16.39 24.49
C ALA A 429 24.72 17.88 24.74
N ASP A 430 25.86 18.41 24.32
CA ASP A 430 26.19 19.83 24.43
C ASP A 430 26.10 20.62 23.10
N GLY A 431 25.90 19.91 21.98
CA GLY A 431 25.57 20.47 20.68
C GLY A 431 26.75 21.12 19.96
N ASP A 432 27.96 20.64 20.20
CA ASP A 432 29.17 21.14 19.54
C ASP A 432 29.49 20.43 18.21
N GLY A 433 28.73 19.38 17.90
CA GLY A 433 28.80 18.62 16.66
C GLY A 433 29.67 17.37 16.72
N PHE A 434 30.10 16.92 17.90
CA PHE A 434 30.88 15.71 18.08
C PHE A 434 30.20 14.71 19.04
N ASP A 435 29.99 13.48 18.57
CA ASP A 435 29.39 12.43 19.38
C ASP A 435 30.36 11.94 20.51
N HIS A 436 29.80 11.51 21.64
CA HIS A 436 30.50 10.92 22.78
C HIS A 436 31.29 9.65 22.43
N ASP A 437 32.55 9.60 22.85
CA ASP A 437 33.53 8.52 22.65
C ASP A 437 33.06 7.13 23.14
N GLY A 438 32.38 7.07 24.29
CA GLY A 438 31.80 5.88 24.89
C GLY A 438 30.77 5.16 24.01
N TYR A 439 30.25 5.84 22.98
CA TYR A 439 29.24 5.33 22.05
C TYR A 439 29.72 5.31 20.59
N GLY A 440 31.04 5.44 20.35
CA GLY A 440 31.65 5.34 19.03
C GLY A 440 31.88 6.68 18.34
N GLY A 441 31.63 7.79 19.04
CA GLY A 441 32.06 9.12 18.67
C GLY A 441 33.51 9.40 19.02
N THR A 442 33.86 10.68 19.11
CA THR A 442 35.23 11.16 19.32
C THR A 442 35.33 12.25 20.40
N ASP A 443 34.21 12.68 20.99
CA ASP A 443 34.19 13.61 22.11
C ASP A 443 34.36 12.88 23.45
N CYS A 444 35.34 13.33 24.23
CA CYS A 444 35.71 12.79 25.52
C CYS A 444 34.99 13.47 26.72
N ASP A 445 34.31 14.60 26.53
CA ASP A 445 33.42 15.23 27.53
C ASP A 445 32.20 15.90 26.89
N ASP A 446 31.24 15.05 26.53
CA ASP A 446 29.94 15.36 25.91
C ASP A 446 28.96 16.18 26.80
N THR A 447 29.47 16.88 27.80
CA THR A 447 28.70 17.84 28.61
C THR A 447 29.27 19.25 28.54
N ASN A 448 30.33 19.45 27.76
CA ASN A 448 31.12 20.65 27.69
C ASN A 448 31.67 20.88 26.27
N GLY A 449 30.92 21.62 25.45
CA GLY A 449 31.24 21.86 24.03
C GLY A 449 32.47 22.73 23.72
N SER A 450 33.40 22.84 24.67
CA SER A 450 34.76 23.33 24.48
C SER A 450 35.81 22.21 24.53
N VAL A 451 35.40 20.97 24.78
CA VAL A 451 36.20 19.75 24.76
C VAL A 451 35.65 18.91 23.63
N ASN A 452 36.39 18.76 22.54
CA ASN A 452 36.03 17.97 21.37
C ASN A 452 37.22 17.88 20.39
N PRO A 453 37.23 16.95 19.42
CA PRO A 453 38.30 16.77 18.43
C PRO A 453 38.73 17.97 17.57
N SER A 454 37.99 19.07 17.60
CA SER A 454 38.33 20.30 16.89
C SER A 454 38.68 21.46 17.81
N ALA A 455 38.61 21.25 19.13
CA ALA A 455 39.06 22.20 20.11
C ALA A 455 40.55 22.49 19.88
N SER A 456 40.95 23.70 20.28
CA SER A 456 42.36 24.07 20.23
C SER A 456 42.96 23.81 21.60
N GLU A 457 44.05 23.04 21.63
CA GLU A 457 44.66 22.70 22.88
C GLU A 457 45.22 23.89 23.66
N VAL A 458 45.01 23.85 24.97
CA VAL A 458 45.57 24.80 25.92
C VAL A 458 46.45 24.05 26.90
N TRP A 459 47.69 23.83 26.47
CA TRP A 459 48.71 23.13 27.23
C TRP A 459 48.80 23.58 28.70
N TYR A 460 48.95 22.58 29.58
CA TYR A 460 49.15 22.65 31.03
C TYR A 460 47.94 23.07 31.86
N ASP A 461 46.70 22.91 31.38
CA ASP A 461 45.47 23.21 32.14
C ASP A 461 44.75 21.97 32.73
N GLY A 462 45.23 20.77 32.39
CA GLY A 462 44.79 19.47 32.88
C GLY A 462 43.58 18.91 32.14
N VAL A 463 43.19 19.49 31.01
CA VAL A 463 42.11 19.02 30.15
C VAL A 463 42.70 18.65 28.80
N ASP A 464 42.48 17.42 28.37
CA ASP A 464 42.63 16.99 26.98
C ASP A 464 41.42 17.53 26.24
N ALA A 465 41.54 18.75 25.72
CA ALA A 465 40.47 19.48 25.06
C ALA A 465 40.21 18.94 23.66
N ASP A 466 41.21 18.44 22.93
CA ASP A 466 41.04 17.91 21.57
C ASP A 466 40.86 16.38 21.49
N CYS A 467 40.80 15.70 22.64
CA CYS A 467 40.44 14.29 22.76
C CYS A 467 41.31 13.36 21.88
N ASP A 468 42.52 13.78 21.51
CA ASP A 468 43.42 12.98 20.71
C ASP A 468 44.23 11.97 21.54
N GLY A 469 44.10 12.08 22.87
CA GLY A 469 44.76 11.22 23.86
C GLY A 469 46.25 11.51 24.02
N ALA A 470 46.78 12.55 23.39
CA ALA A 470 48.05 13.15 23.78
C ALA A 470 47.88 13.76 25.17
N GLY A 471 48.90 13.59 26.02
CA GLY A 471 48.86 14.23 27.32
C GLY A 471 48.89 15.75 27.14
N ASP A 472 48.12 16.49 27.94
CA ASP A 472 48.21 17.97 28.12
C ASP A 472 49.64 18.47 28.51
N TYR A 473 50.59 17.55 28.60
CA TYR A 473 51.98 17.76 28.98
C TYR A 473 52.98 17.39 27.87
N ASP A 474 52.55 17.04 26.65
CA ASP A 474 53.37 16.70 25.47
C ASP A 474 53.15 17.74 24.35
N ALA A 475 53.80 18.89 24.46
CA ALA A 475 53.50 20.06 23.63
C ALA A 475 54.09 20.00 22.21
N ASP A 476 55.08 19.14 21.97
CA ASP A 476 55.70 18.95 20.65
C ASP A 476 55.25 17.68 19.91
N GLY A 477 54.51 16.80 20.59
CA GLY A 477 53.77 15.68 20.04
C GLY A 477 54.66 14.48 19.71
N ASP A 478 55.74 14.27 20.46
CA ASP A 478 56.64 13.12 20.30
C ASP A 478 56.23 11.88 21.09
N GLY A 479 55.21 12.02 21.95
CA GLY A 479 54.66 10.96 22.79
C GLY A 479 55.27 10.90 24.19
N HIS A 480 56.11 11.85 24.58
CA HIS A 480 56.75 11.94 25.89
C HIS A 480 56.27 13.19 26.64
N ASP A 481 55.76 13.00 27.86
CA ASP A 481 55.33 14.13 28.70
C ASP A 481 56.55 14.94 29.19
N SER A 482 56.38 16.25 29.32
CA SER A 482 57.35 17.16 29.91
C SER A 482 57.86 16.73 31.29
N ASP A 483 59.18 16.74 31.48
CA ASP A 483 59.87 16.44 32.75
C ASP A 483 59.43 17.36 33.89
N ALA A 484 59.02 18.60 33.57
CA ALA A 484 58.53 19.60 34.51
C ALA A 484 57.23 19.16 35.20
N TYR A 485 56.50 18.24 34.58
CA TYR A 485 55.23 17.69 35.05
C TYR A 485 55.32 16.19 35.38
N GLY A 486 56.52 15.62 35.34
CA GLY A 486 56.81 14.26 35.80
C GLY A 486 56.92 13.21 34.69
N GLY A 487 56.99 13.64 33.43
CA GLY A 487 57.37 12.79 32.30
C GLY A 487 58.88 12.69 32.09
N ASP A 488 59.29 12.27 30.89
CA ASP A 488 60.66 11.90 30.52
C ASP A 488 61.26 12.73 29.38
N ASP A 489 60.54 13.75 28.90
CA ASP A 489 61.01 14.74 27.92
C ASP A 489 61.67 15.95 28.62
N CYS A 490 62.95 16.19 28.34
CA CYS A 490 63.70 17.30 28.92
C CYS A 490 63.71 18.60 28.07
N ASP A 491 63.15 18.60 26.85
CA ASP A 491 62.88 19.78 26.01
C ASP A 491 61.57 19.62 25.22
N ASP A 492 60.45 19.81 25.92
CA ASP A 492 59.03 19.81 25.50
C ASP A 492 58.63 20.87 24.43
N ALA A 493 59.60 21.27 23.61
CA ALA A 493 59.42 22.06 22.40
C ALA A 493 60.21 21.47 21.21
N ASN A 494 60.86 20.33 21.41
CA ASN A 494 61.72 19.65 20.47
C ASN A 494 61.59 18.11 20.57
N ALA A 495 60.73 17.57 19.71
CA ALA A 495 60.40 16.15 19.51
C ALA A 495 61.56 15.16 19.23
N SER A 496 62.81 15.61 19.32
CA SER A 496 64.02 14.79 19.21
C SER A 496 64.80 14.68 20.52
N VAL A 497 64.26 15.24 21.62
CA VAL A 497 64.92 15.30 22.92
C VAL A 497 64.01 14.67 23.96
N TYR A 498 64.25 13.41 24.31
CA TYR A 498 63.49 12.70 25.33
C TYR A 498 64.33 11.55 25.86
N THR A 499 64.03 11.07 27.07
CA THR A 499 64.84 10.03 27.70
C THR A 499 64.92 8.77 26.83
N GLY A 500 66.12 8.40 26.40
CA GLY A 500 66.38 7.24 25.54
C GLY A 500 66.23 7.47 24.03
N ALA A 501 66.14 8.71 23.56
CA ALA A 501 66.23 9.04 22.14
C ALA A 501 67.63 8.65 21.58
N PRO A 502 67.76 8.36 20.27
CA PRO A 502 69.07 8.18 19.66
C PRO A 502 69.83 9.50 19.56
N GLU A 503 71.10 9.52 19.96
CA GLU A 503 72.00 10.67 19.78
C GLU A 503 72.15 11.07 18.30
N LEU A 504 71.90 12.35 18.01
CA LEU A 504 72.02 12.96 16.69
C LEU A 504 73.26 13.87 16.63
N ALA A 505 73.87 13.97 15.44
CA ALA A 505 75.03 14.83 15.22
C ALA A 505 74.69 16.34 15.12
N ASP A 506 74.00 16.87 16.12
CA ASP A 506 73.53 18.25 16.20
C ASP A 506 73.97 19.01 17.46
N GLY A 507 74.74 18.37 18.36
CA GLY A 507 75.27 18.93 19.59
C GLY A 507 74.21 19.13 20.68
N LEU A 508 73.11 18.38 20.61
CA LEU A 508 72.11 18.24 21.66
C LEU A 508 72.33 16.91 22.38
N ASP A 509 72.02 16.90 23.67
CA ASP A 509 71.88 15.69 24.49
C ASP A 509 70.46 15.18 24.22
N ASN A 510 70.31 14.31 23.22
CA ASN A 510 68.99 13.88 22.74
C ASN A 510 68.33 12.95 23.74
N ASP A 511 69.11 12.13 24.45
CA ASP A 511 68.61 11.10 25.35
C ASP A 511 68.49 11.52 26.83
N CYS A 512 68.82 12.78 27.12
CA CYS A 512 68.77 13.42 28.44
C CYS A 512 69.69 12.77 29.49
N ASP A 513 70.75 12.04 29.08
CA ASP A 513 71.68 11.36 29.99
C ASP A 513 72.84 12.24 30.49
N GLY A 514 73.01 13.43 29.89
CA GLY A 514 74.03 14.42 30.22
C GLY A 514 75.27 14.38 29.32
N HIS A 515 75.28 13.58 28.27
CA HIS A 515 76.36 13.43 27.30
C HIS A 515 75.86 13.74 25.88
N ASP A 516 76.79 14.14 25.00
CA ASP A 516 76.51 14.41 23.59
C ASP A 516 77.27 13.41 22.71
N GLU A 517 77.02 13.45 21.41
CA GLU A 517 77.57 12.53 20.42
C GLU A 517 79.10 12.64 20.22
N THR A 518 79.76 13.60 20.90
CA THR A 518 81.22 13.77 20.90
C THR A 518 81.91 13.12 22.11
N HIS A 519 81.14 12.37 22.91
CA HIS A 519 81.66 11.57 24.01
C HIS A 519 82.45 10.37 23.47
N ASP A 520 83.62 10.11 24.08
CA ASP A 520 84.45 8.92 23.89
C ASP A 520 84.30 8.12 25.20
N ALA A 521 83.56 7.01 25.11
CA ALA A 521 82.95 6.35 26.25
C ALA A 521 83.91 5.39 26.96
N ASP A 522 84.79 4.70 26.24
CA ASP A 522 85.82 3.81 26.80
C ASP A 522 87.24 4.41 26.80
N GLY A 523 87.46 5.53 26.13
CA GLY A 523 88.69 6.30 26.15
C GLY A 523 89.77 5.78 25.20
N ASP A 524 89.40 5.01 24.17
CA ASP A 524 90.32 4.45 23.18
C ASP A 524 90.72 5.45 22.07
N GLY A 525 90.04 6.59 22.00
CA GLY A 525 90.28 7.66 21.04
C GLY A 525 89.29 7.71 19.87
N LEU A 526 88.25 6.88 19.87
CA LEU A 526 87.11 6.91 18.96
C LEU A 526 85.86 7.40 19.73
N ASP A 527 85.18 8.43 19.22
CA ASP A 527 83.92 8.90 19.85
C ASP A 527 82.75 7.98 19.48
N VAL A 528 81.63 8.05 20.21
CA VAL A 528 80.45 7.19 19.99
C VAL A 528 79.96 7.25 18.53
N LEU A 529 80.11 8.39 17.85
CA LEU A 529 79.85 8.50 16.41
C LEU A 529 80.87 7.75 15.54
N GLY A 530 82.15 7.86 15.89
CA GLY A 530 83.24 7.11 15.27
C GLY A 530 83.04 5.61 15.41
N GLU A 531 82.62 5.14 16.58
CA GLU A 531 82.35 3.73 16.88
C GLU A 531 81.12 3.24 16.11
N ALA A 532 80.05 4.03 16.08
CA ALA A 532 78.89 3.73 15.23
C ALA A 532 79.25 3.68 13.73
N ALA A 533 80.25 4.47 13.28
CA ALA A 533 80.72 4.47 11.91
C ALA A 533 81.65 3.29 11.59
N ALA A 534 82.47 2.86 12.55
CA ALA A 534 83.34 1.67 12.47
C ALA A 534 82.56 0.36 12.67
N GLY A 535 81.40 0.43 13.35
CA GLY A 535 80.59 -0.73 13.72
C GLY A 535 81.04 -1.40 15.02
N THR A 536 81.82 -0.71 15.84
CA THR A 536 82.41 -1.21 17.08
C THR A 536 81.50 -0.96 18.30
N ASP A 537 81.80 -1.56 19.46
CA ASP A 537 81.00 -1.40 20.69
C ASP A 537 81.49 -0.20 21.51
N PRO A 538 80.64 0.82 21.76
CA PRO A 538 81.04 2.04 22.46
C PRO A 538 81.60 1.94 23.88
N ASN A 539 81.59 0.74 24.45
CA ASN A 539 82.08 0.50 25.80
C ASN A 539 83.21 -0.53 25.82
N ASN A 540 83.72 -0.92 24.64
CA ASN A 540 84.76 -1.91 24.50
C ASN A 540 85.89 -1.38 23.63
N PRO A 541 87.06 -1.05 24.21
CA PRO A 541 88.11 -0.35 23.49
C PRO A 541 88.82 -1.19 22.43
N ASP A 542 88.51 -2.48 22.31
CA ASP A 542 89.13 -3.45 21.39
C ASP A 542 88.05 -4.49 21.03
N THR A 543 87.37 -4.26 19.91
CA THR A 543 86.12 -4.97 19.56
C THR A 543 86.36 -6.40 19.09
N ASP A 544 87.43 -6.65 18.35
CA ASP A 544 87.77 -8.00 17.88
C ASP A 544 88.74 -8.77 18.80
N GLY A 545 89.42 -8.08 19.71
CA GLY A 545 90.21 -8.66 20.78
C GLY A 545 91.61 -9.09 20.35
N ASP A 546 92.13 -8.52 19.26
CA ASP A 546 93.44 -8.88 18.71
C ASP A 546 94.62 -8.17 19.42
N GLY A 547 94.31 -7.17 20.24
CA GLY A 547 95.25 -6.40 21.04
C GLY A 547 95.51 -4.97 20.56
N LEU A 548 94.97 -4.54 19.41
CA LEU A 548 94.88 -3.12 19.02
C LEU A 548 93.53 -2.54 19.46
N THR A 549 93.50 -1.25 19.83
CA THR A 549 92.21 -0.62 20.16
C THR A 549 91.47 -0.18 18.90
N ASP A 550 90.14 -0.14 18.90
CA ASP A 550 89.33 0.28 17.74
C ASP A 550 89.78 1.66 17.22
N GLY A 551 90.08 2.57 18.14
CA GLY A 551 90.66 3.87 17.88
C GLY A 551 92.06 3.83 17.27
N GLU A 552 92.94 2.90 17.64
CA GLU A 552 94.28 2.73 17.06
C GLU A 552 94.19 2.18 15.63
N GLU A 553 93.31 1.21 15.42
CA GLU A 553 93.06 0.60 14.11
C GLU A 553 92.48 1.62 13.12
N VAL A 554 91.44 2.35 13.51
CA VAL A 554 90.79 3.34 12.63
C VAL A 554 91.68 4.56 12.39
N ASN A 555 92.38 5.06 13.42
CA ASN A 555 93.12 6.32 13.31
C ASN A 555 94.58 6.18 12.86
N ASP A 556 95.26 5.09 13.23
CA ASP A 556 96.71 4.96 13.08
C ASP A 556 97.15 3.86 12.07
N TYR A 557 96.56 2.66 12.12
CA TYR A 557 97.00 1.52 11.29
C TYR A 557 96.18 1.33 10.01
N GLY A 558 94.90 1.70 10.03
CA GLY A 558 93.97 1.50 8.91
C GLY A 558 93.53 0.06 8.72
N THR A 559 93.58 -0.74 9.79
CA THR A 559 93.01 -2.09 9.91
C THR A 559 91.50 -2.03 10.16
N ASP A 560 90.81 -3.16 10.04
CA ASP A 560 89.36 -3.27 10.27
C ASP A 560 89.11 -3.75 11.71
N PRO A 561 88.58 -2.89 12.62
CA PRO A 561 88.47 -3.20 14.06
C PRO A 561 87.43 -4.27 14.43
N LEU A 562 86.97 -5.01 13.43
CA LEU A 562 86.04 -6.12 13.55
C LEU A 562 86.67 -7.43 13.09
N LEU A 563 87.95 -7.42 12.73
CA LEU A 563 88.70 -8.52 12.14
C LEU A 563 90.09 -8.61 12.76
N GLU A 564 90.31 -9.65 13.57
CA GLU A 564 91.64 -9.92 14.16
C GLU A 564 92.79 -10.02 13.13
N ASP A 565 92.51 -10.26 11.85
CA ASP A 565 93.49 -10.34 10.74
C ASP A 565 92.89 -9.62 9.52
N THR A 566 93.31 -8.36 9.29
CA THR A 566 92.75 -7.50 8.24
C THR A 566 93.16 -7.96 6.84
N ASP A 567 94.38 -8.43 6.67
CA ASP A 567 94.97 -8.69 5.36
C ASP A 567 94.84 -10.15 4.88
N GLY A 568 94.45 -11.03 5.80
CA GLY A 568 94.20 -12.45 5.59
C GLY A 568 95.48 -13.27 5.41
N GLY A 569 96.61 -12.80 5.95
CA GLY A 569 97.92 -13.46 5.92
C GLY A 569 98.02 -14.63 6.90
N GLY A 570 97.19 -14.64 7.94
CA GLY A 570 97.13 -15.68 8.97
C GLY A 570 97.76 -15.27 10.31
N THR A 571 98.32 -14.06 10.40
CA THR A 571 98.79 -13.42 11.63
C THR A 571 97.79 -12.33 12.01
N ALA A 572 97.55 -12.14 13.31
CA ALA A 572 96.61 -11.11 13.76
C ALA A 572 97.25 -9.70 13.73
N ASP A 573 96.49 -8.65 13.42
CA ASP A 573 97.03 -7.30 13.21
C ASP A 573 97.78 -6.79 14.45
N GLY A 574 97.21 -7.02 15.64
CA GLY A 574 97.84 -6.72 16.92
C GLY A 574 99.13 -7.49 17.18
N LEU A 575 99.23 -8.74 16.73
CA LEU A 575 100.47 -9.54 16.86
C LEU A 575 101.57 -8.99 15.94
N GLU A 576 101.21 -8.66 14.70
CA GLU A 576 102.12 -8.07 13.72
C GLU A 576 102.70 -6.74 14.19
N VAL A 577 101.85 -5.88 14.77
CA VAL A 577 102.28 -4.56 15.29
C VAL A 577 103.06 -4.67 16.60
N LEU A 578 102.61 -5.51 17.55
CA LEU A 578 103.13 -5.53 18.93
C LEU A 578 104.31 -6.49 19.13
N ALA A 579 104.36 -7.62 18.42
CA ALA A 579 105.37 -8.67 18.62
C ALA A 579 106.35 -8.80 17.44
N ASP A 580 105.84 -8.95 16.21
CA ASP A 580 106.67 -9.34 15.06
C ASP A 580 107.31 -8.15 14.34
N GLY A 581 106.62 -7.01 14.37
CA GLY A 581 107.02 -5.78 13.68
C GLY A 581 106.89 -5.87 12.15
N THR A 582 105.95 -6.68 11.67
CA THR A 582 105.50 -6.79 10.27
C THR A 582 104.42 -5.76 9.96
N ASP A 583 103.95 -5.69 8.71
CA ASP A 583 102.94 -4.72 8.27
C ASP A 583 101.56 -5.40 8.25
N PRO A 584 100.58 -5.01 9.10
CA PRO A 584 99.27 -5.68 9.22
C PRO A 584 98.35 -5.53 7.98
N LEU A 585 98.92 -5.09 6.86
CA LEU A 585 98.26 -4.89 5.58
C LEU A 585 99.04 -5.55 4.43
N ASP A 586 100.13 -6.28 4.71
CA ASP A 586 100.92 -7.06 3.74
C ASP A 586 101.00 -8.55 4.13
N PRO A 587 100.16 -9.43 3.53
CA PRO A 587 100.02 -10.85 3.94
C PRO A 587 101.21 -11.72 3.51
N SER A 588 102.35 -11.10 3.17
CA SER A 588 103.53 -11.74 2.64
C SER A 588 104.75 -11.66 3.57
N ASP A 589 104.66 -10.91 4.67
CA ASP A 589 105.68 -10.91 5.72
C ASP A 589 105.26 -11.61 7.03
N ASP A 590 104.06 -12.20 7.09
CA ASP A 590 103.57 -13.08 8.15
C ASP A 590 104.52 -14.20 8.60
N ILE A 591 104.43 -14.52 9.88
CA ILE A 591 105.15 -15.63 10.54
C ILE A 591 104.13 -16.70 10.97
N ASP A 592 104.24 -17.91 10.39
CA ASP A 592 103.36 -19.06 10.70
C ASP A 592 103.72 -19.68 12.06
N ASP A 593 102.99 -19.26 13.09
CA ASP A 593 103.25 -19.58 14.50
C ASP A 593 102.55 -20.87 15.01
N ASP A 594 101.75 -21.56 14.19
CA ASP A 594 101.04 -22.81 14.58
C ASP A 594 101.84 -24.10 14.26
N THR A 595 103.07 -23.98 13.79
CA THR A 595 103.95 -25.12 13.51
C THR A 595 104.56 -25.64 14.81
N ASP A 596 104.63 -26.96 15.03
CA ASP A 596 105.41 -27.59 16.12
C ASP A 596 106.73 -28.08 15.49
N THR A 597 107.80 -27.32 15.65
CA THR A 597 109.02 -27.50 14.85
C THR A 597 109.90 -28.66 15.32
N ASP A 598 110.00 -28.93 16.61
CA ASP A 598 110.78 -30.05 17.16
C ASP A 598 109.95 -31.32 17.41
N GLY A 599 108.62 -31.18 17.45
CA GLY A 599 107.66 -32.29 17.50
C GLY A 599 107.36 -32.77 18.92
N ASP A 600 107.56 -31.92 19.93
CA ASP A 600 107.45 -32.24 21.34
C ASP A 600 106.00 -32.14 21.88
N GLY A 601 105.11 -31.51 21.10
CA GLY A 601 103.69 -31.31 21.42
C GLY A 601 103.28 -29.87 21.74
N LEU A 602 104.21 -28.93 21.76
CA LEU A 602 103.96 -27.49 21.80
C LEU A 602 104.08 -26.89 20.41
N THR A 603 103.24 -25.91 20.08
CA THR A 603 103.46 -25.12 18.86
C THR A 603 104.56 -24.09 19.10
N ASP A 604 105.25 -23.68 18.04
CA ASP A 604 106.18 -22.55 18.00
C ASP A 604 105.59 -21.31 18.74
N ARG A 605 104.28 -21.07 18.64
CA ARG A 605 103.56 -20.06 19.44
C ARG A 605 103.58 -20.36 20.93
N ASP A 606 103.20 -21.56 21.34
CA ASP A 606 103.20 -21.98 22.74
C ASP A 606 104.61 -21.86 23.33
N GLU A 607 105.63 -22.27 22.58
CA GLU A 607 107.03 -22.20 22.99
C GLU A 607 107.52 -20.76 23.13
N LEU A 608 107.08 -19.84 22.28
CA LEU A 608 107.37 -18.42 22.44
C LEU A 608 106.75 -17.83 23.71
N VAL A 609 105.51 -18.25 24.00
CA VAL A 609 104.77 -17.79 25.19
C VAL A 609 105.40 -18.35 26.47
N LEU A 610 105.81 -19.62 26.45
CA LEU A 610 106.43 -20.32 27.58
C LEU A 610 107.91 -19.95 27.74
N GLY A 611 108.55 -19.51 26.66
CA GLY A 611 109.97 -19.15 26.61
C GLY A 611 110.90 -20.36 26.40
N THR A 612 110.38 -21.50 25.95
CA THR A 612 111.13 -22.68 25.55
C THR A 612 111.76 -22.49 24.17
N ASP A 613 112.73 -23.33 23.79
CA ASP A 613 113.41 -23.22 22.49
C ASP A 613 112.64 -24.03 21.44
N ARG A 614 112.12 -23.34 20.40
CA ARG A 614 111.34 -23.90 19.28
C ARG A 614 112.00 -25.05 18.49
N LEU A 615 113.18 -25.49 18.87
CA LEU A 615 114.01 -26.45 18.16
C LEU A 615 114.55 -27.56 19.08
N ASP A 616 114.16 -27.57 20.36
CA ASP A 616 114.68 -28.45 21.40
C ASP A 616 113.55 -29.05 22.24
N GLU A 617 113.28 -30.35 22.03
CA GLU A 617 112.09 -31.03 22.59
C GLU A 617 112.06 -31.10 24.13
N ASP A 618 113.17 -30.82 24.81
CA ASP A 618 113.35 -30.92 26.28
C ASP A 618 114.30 -29.77 26.67
N THR A 619 113.75 -28.58 26.92
CA THR A 619 114.52 -27.33 27.05
C THR A 619 115.42 -27.35 28.29
N ASP A 620 115.05 -28.08 29.34
CA ASP A 620 115.81 -28.15 30.59
C ASP A 620 116.60 -29.45 30.81
N ASP A 621 116.51 -30.42 29.88
CA ASP A 621 117.24 -31.69 29.85
C ASP A 621 116.93 -32.62 31.06
N ASP A 622 115.76 -32.53 31.68
CA ASP A 622 115.38 -33.31 32.86
C ASP A 622 114.86 -34.73 32.52
N GLY A 623 114.45 -34.91 31.26
CA GLY A 623 113.95 -36.17 30.72
C GLY A 623 112.44 -36.21 30.43
N LEU A 624 111.71 -35.12 30.65
CA LEU A 624 110.39 -34.85 30.08
C LEU A 624 110.52 -33.84 28.93
N THR A 625 109.72 -33.99 27.88
CA THR A 625 109.67 -32.95 26.84
C THR A 625 108.90 -31.73 27.31
N ASP A 626 109.16 -30.53 26.79
CA ASP A 626 108.45 -29.32 27.23
C ASP A 626 106.92 -29.49 27.08
N GLY A 627 106.51 -30.17 26.01
CA GLY A 627 105.15 -30.60 25.77
C GLY A 627 104.62 -31.64 26.76
N GLU A 628 105.41 -32.61 27.22
CA GLU A 628 105.00 -33.55 28.27
C GLU A 628 104.82 -32.83 29.61
N GLU A 629 105.73 -31.91 29.92
CA GLU A 629 105.68 -31.10 31.13
C GLU A 629 104.45 -30.22 31.18
N VAL A 630 104.16 -29.47 30.13
CA VAL A 630 103.01 -28.57 30.08
C VAL A 630 101.69 -29.34 29.99
N ASN A 631 101.62 -30.38 29.13
CA ASN A 631 100.35 -31.03 28.82
C ASN A 631 99.98 -32.15 29.80
N ASP A 632 100.95 -32.90 30.32
CA ASP A 632 100.69 -34.10 31.09
C ASP A 632 101.04 -33.97 32.57
N HIS A 633 102.09 -33.21 32.92
CA HIS A 633 102.61 -33.14 34.29
C HIS A 633 102.30 -31.83 35.01
N GLY A 634 102.10 -30.73 34.28
CA GLY A 634 101.95 -29.39 34.83
C GLY A 634 103.23 -28.83 35.45
N THR A 635 104.39 -29.35 35.05
CA THR A 635 105.73 -28.89 35.46
C THR A 635 106.18 -27.70 34.60
N ASP A 636 107.19 -26.97 35.05
CA ASP A 636 107.73 -25.80 34.35
C ASP A 636 108.85 -26.25 33.40
N PRO A 637 108.66 -26.20 32.07
CA PRO A 637 109.59 -26.77 31.09
C PRO A 637 110.95 -26.07 30.99
N LEU A 638 111.19 -25.09 31.85
CA LEU A 638 112.46 -24.38 31.97
C LEU A 638 113.23 -24.76 33.24
N LEU A 639 112.72 -25.71 34.03
CA LEU A 639 113.21 -26.06 35.36
C LEU A 639 113.26 -27.58 35.57
N GLU A 640 114.48 -28.14 35.60
CA GLU A 640 114.72 -29.58 35.86
C GLU A 640 114.02 -30.15 37.12
N ASP A 641 113.49 -29.35 38.05
CA ASP A 641 112.86 -29.75 39.32
C ASP A 641 111.86 -28.66 39.70
N THR A 642 110.60 -28.80 39.26
CA THR A 642 109.56 -27.77 39.38
C THR A 642 109.19 -27.47 40.82
N ASP A 643 109.10 -28.50 41.64
CA ASP A 643 108.63 -28.37 43.02
C ASP A 643 109.75 -28.09 44.03
N GLY A 644 111.00 -28.25 43.61
CA GLY A 644 112.22 -28.00 44.37
C GLY A 644 112.48 -29.03 45.48
N GLY A 645 111.88 -30.22 45.39
CA GLY A 645 112.02 -31.33 46.32
C GLY A 645 113.36 -32.08 46.19
N GLY A 646 114.04 -31.89 45.07
CA GLY A 646 115.40 -32.32 44.80
C GLY A 646 115.52 -33.61 43.98
N LEU A 647 114.42 -34.12 43.43
CA LEU A 647 114.42 -35.07 42.31
C LEU A 647 113.91 -34.34 41.06
N PRO A 648 114.53 -34.57 39.88
CA PRO A 648 114.01 -33.99 38.65
C PRO A 648 112.62 -34.52 38.29
N ASP A 649 111.79 -33.68 37.67
CA ASP A 649 110.39 -33.99 37.36
C ASP A 649 110.29 -35.29 36.54
N GLY A 650 111.16 -35.45 35.53
CA GLY A 650 111.27 -36.68 34.74
C GLY A 650 111.67 -37.92 35.54
N GLU A 651 112.54 -37.78 36.54
CA GLU A 651 112.88 -38.90 37.44
C GLU A 651 111.70 -39.26 38.37
N GLU A 652 110.95 -38.26 38.83
CA GLU A 652 109.78 -38.46 39.68
C GLU A 652 108.67 -39.20 38.96
N VAL A 653 108.38 -38.82 37.72
CA VAL A 653 107.43 -39.51 36.83
C VAL A 653 107.87 -40.96 36.60
N GLU A 654 109.15 -41.23 36.35
CA GLU A 654 109.67 -42.61 36.18
C GLU A 654 109.48 -43.45 37.47
N LEU A 655 109.64 -42.83 38.64
CA LEU A 655 109.46 -43.47 39.95
C LEU A 655 107.98 -43.57 40.38
N GLY A 656 107.06 -42.93 39.64
CA GLY A 656 105.64 -42.87 39.95
C GLY A 656 105.31 -41.98 41.16
N ARG A 657 106.10 -40.92 41.33
CA ARG A 657 105.93 -39.82 42.28
C ARG A 657 105.20 -38.66 41.60
N ASP A 658 104.74 -37.69 42.39
CA ASP A 658 104.08 -36.49 41.90
C ASP A 658 105.12 -35.36 41.75
N PRO A 659 105.47 -34.92 40.52
CA PRO A 659 106.50 -33.89 40.28
C PRO A 659 106.10 -32.48 40.75
N LEU A 660 104.93 -32.34 41.40
CA LEU A 660 104.45 -31.10 42.00
C LEU A 660 104.33 -31.18 43.53
N ASP A 661 104.74 -32.29 44.17
CA ASP A 661 104.73 -32.49 45.63
C ASP A 661 106.13 -32.77 46.21
N PRO A 662 106.84 -31.73 46.71
CA PRO A 662 108.24 -31.83 47.13
C PRO A 662 108.43 -32.64 48.42
N SER A 663 107.30 -33.07 49.02
CA SER A 663 107.27 -33.84 50.24
C SER A 663 107.31 -35.35 50.00
N ASP A 664 107.02 -35.77 48.77
CA ASP A 664 106.93 -37.16 48.38
C ASP A 664 108.32 -37.70 47.97
N ASP A 665 109.23 -36.84 47.51
CA ASP A 665 110.63 -37.11 47.13
C ASP A 665 111.38 -37.85 48.24
N VAL A 666 111.04 -37.55 49.48
CA VAL A 666 111.68 -38.02 50.70
C VAL A 666 110.72 -38.81 51.59
N GLY A 667 110.73 -40.14 51.41
CA GLY A 667 110.00 -41.07 52.25
C GLY A 667 110.25 -40.90 53.77
N ASP A 668 109.13 -40.88 54.51
CA ASP A 668 109.01 -40.98 55.97
C ASP A 668 110.06 -41.88 56.62
N SER A 669 110.95 -41.25 57.40
CA SER A 669 111.40 -41.80 58.67
C SER A 669 111.43 -40.70 59.72
N GLY A 670 110.24 -40.43 60.29
CA GLY A 670 109.98 -39.27 61.14
C GLY A 670 110.79 -39.14 62.43
N LEU A 671 110.59 -37.99 63.10
CA LEU A 671 110.59 -37.81 64.56
C LEU A 671 110.46 -36.31 64.93
N VAL A 672 109.35 -35.99 65.61
CA VAL A 672 109.13 -35.03 66.74
C VAL A 672 109.40 -33.51 66.60
N ASP A 673 108.30 -32.74 66.73
CA ASP A 673 107.89 -31.97 67.94
C ASP A 673 107.91 -30.41 67.95
N ASP A 674 106.77 -29.90 68.44
CA ASP A 674 106.44 -28.68 69.21
C ASP A 674 106.56 -27.23 68.65
N THR A 675 105.37 -26.68 68.36
CA THR A 675 104.75 -25.42 68.86
C THR A 675 105.28 -24.01 68.56
N GLY A 676 104.36 -23.13 68.08
CA GLY A 676 103.89 -22.01 68.92
C GLY A 676 103.64 -20.61 68.31
N GLY A 677 102.34 -20.21 68.26
CA GLY A 677 101.80 -18.84 68.52
C GLY A 677 101.86 -17.80 67.38
N GLY A 678 100.88 -16.94 67.10
CA GLY A 678 99.63 -16.53 67.78
C GLY A 678 99.50 -14.98 67.74
N GLY A 679 98.29 -14.43 67.52
CA GLY A 679 97.95 -13.06 67.96
C GLY A 679 97.05 -12.21 67.04
N ALA A 680 95.83 -11.93 67.52
CA ALA A 680 94.82 -11.02 66.97
C ALA A 680 94.68 -9.75 67.85
N ASP A 681 94.03 -8.68 67.35
CA ASP A 681 93.15 -7.72 68.08
C ASP A 681 92.81 -6.51 67.14
N LYS A 682 91.58 -6.26 66.69
CA LYS A 682 90.38 -5.62 67.30
C LYS A 682 90.55 -4.16 67.82
N GLY A 683 89.75 -3.24 67.27
CA GLY A 683 89.47 -1.93 67.89
C GLY A 683 88.61 -0.96 67.06
N CYS A 684 87.45 -0.56 67.58
CA CYS A 684 86.38 0.27 67.02
C CYS A 684 86.68 1.77 66.82
N GLY A 685 85.85 2.45 66.00
CA GLY A 685 85.02 3.57 66.50
C GLY A 685 85.24 4.99 65.94
N CYS A 686 84.25 5.43 65.13
CA CYS A 686 83.66 6.76 64.88
C CYS A 686 84.43 8.09 65.15
N GLY A 687 84.20 9.07 64.25
CA GLY A 687 84.21 10.49 64.63
C GLY A 687 84.62 11.46 63.52
N THR A 688 83.64 12.21 63.01
CA THR A 688 83.67 13.15 61.89
C THR A 688 84.41 14.48 62.11
N SER A 689 84.85 15.04 60.98
CA SER A 689 84.94 16.45 60.57
C SER A 689 86.23 17.26 60.87
N GLY A 690 86.75 17.86 59.78
CA GLY A 690 87.41 19.17 59.83
C GLY A 690 88.83 19.25 59.25
N GLY A 691 88.94 19.81 58.05
CA GLY A 691 89.95 20.83 57.75
C GLY A 691 91.28 20.39 57.13
N SER A 692 91.36 20.61 55.82
CA SER A 692 92.45 21.29 55.09
C SER A 692 93.92 21.04 55.48
N GLY A 693 94.70 20.51 54.53
CA GLY A 693 96.07 20.99 54.29
C GLY A 693 97.20 19.95 54.25
N ALA A 694 97.52 19.51 53.04
CA ALA A 694 98.87 19.38 52.45
C ALA A 694 99.89 18.36 53.01
N TRP A 695 100.34 17.41 52.16
CA TRP A 695 101.67 17.36 51.49
C TRP A 695 102.18 15.94 51.16
N LEU A 696 102.80 15.80 49.96
CA LEU A 696 103.78 14.77 49.48
C LEU A 696 103.28 13.32 49.35
N ALA A 697 103.66 12.45 48.41
CA ALA A 697 104.46 12.38 47.15
C ALA A 697 104.37 10.87 46.75
N LEU A 698 104.41 10.38 45.51
CA LEU A 698 105.44 10.33 44.45
C LEU A 698 104.73 9.65 43.24
N ALA A 699 104.72 10.22 42.03
CA ALA A 699 105.67 10.01 40.91
C ALA A 699 105.40 8.70 40.12
N LEU A 700 105.29 8.66 38.78
CA LEU A 700 106.15 9.19 37.72
C LEU A 700 105.34 9.32 36.40
N LEU A 701 105.41 10.46 35.68
CA LEU A 701 105.97 10.67 34.30
C LEU A 701 105.02 10.22 33.14
N ALA A 702 104.77 10.97 32.07
CA ALA A 702 105.30 12.23 31.57
C ALA A 702 104.30 12.89 30.59
N ALA A 703 104.05 14.19 30.75
CA ALA A 703 103.35 15.02 29.78
C ALA A 703 104.34 15.70 28.81
N LEU A 704 104.07 15.64 27.51
CA LEU A 704 104.66 16.51 26.50
C LEU A 704 103.57 17.35 25.80
N ARG A 705 103.37 18.54 26.37
CA ARG A 705 103.33 19.83 25.63
C ARG A 705 102.35 19.98 24.43
N ARG A 706 101.35 20.84 24.73
CA ARG A 706 101.23 22.27 24.30
C ARG A 706 100.16 22.57 23.23
N ARG A 707 99.17 23.36 23.68
CA ARG A 707 98.49 24.48 22.97
C ARG A 707 97.85 24.10 21.63
N ARG A 708 96.55 24.29 21.43
CA ARG A 708 95.82 25.55 21.58
C ARG A 708 94.39 25.31 21.09
N ARG A 709 93.45 25.96 21.77
CA ARG A 709 92.01 26.08 21.49
C ARG A 709 91.22 24.88 21.93
#